data_AF-A0A9P5XDI1-F1
#
_entry.id   AF-A0A9P5XDI1-F1
#
_cell.length_a   1.000
_cell.length_b   1.000
_cell.length_c   1.000
_cell.angle_alpha   90.00
_cell.angle_beta   90.00
_cell.angle_gamma   90.00
#
_symmetry.space_group_name_H-M   'P 1'
#
loop_
_entity.id
_entity.type
_entity.pdbx_description
1 polymer ?
#
loop_
_entity_poly.entity_id
_entity_poly.type
_entity_poly.pdbx_seq_one_letter_code
_entity_poly.pdbx_strand_id
1 'polypeptide(L)'
;MEKGGTGTSKNVPRTPRKPGSKVVPSTPRKVRGEGGEYGQDKLRSAIAKEMAEEMLECPLDEFMNHYAPFRPSQESIDNVFNKYTKHTHEERLLKRVEQDCETQQQTGWVWNDFELPPSSLTESEDAIFRNLEKIMQDIREQPCADVASESRQSQLYYRSCPNTTLQSEIIGTTFRFDACITDNPENTSTVALANTAVIAEFKKGLKDRHENRKQLVSAASHIMNDDPRRMWIYGITVEDNMMSIWYFCRSHSVKSKPFDFTKDIKTFIRVIMSLLYATREEIGYDPTVHRVEHDGRICYVYELKTVEGRKYFRTLDPLFNSRVLCITGRKTRVWEAVEVAGIAGPALKKKHGARKVALKDVWLDESSKTEKEIQDKVFDALERVKEEDYSWAPSYLREYIRPALHDGGYKKYFMEILCDTLLPGTKPRHPTATPRPDLLKPQLAEVEVSSKSILQGSTQAWVSGRSSRNHSSGVSSTTKARLPRDYKTKVHYRLVYGEVGHSLDSAQDLKTSFNSIQDVFVALVLLYLARWVHRDVSTGNIILVEGTDRIRGKLSDLEYAKEFSADTVSGDPKTGTPYFMPLEIHSSSTFYIPPFSVLDPASLDPDSLPVLDLRDQDDMQVGPTPTGEEVETLAPKFKFQHDLESLWWIILWIFLCRVKFSSESAAQLRAMIFQASDTPDVMRRYLFTNSSSYFNSKLRNCLHPRHTATIRALDGIRTALCDSYGSKDMFTNIDKPTAYGPIYALFWSSLLSIVNYIVSEKDPVPLDVDADYEPSSHSRIDSQALEPHSEVEPRHVRAHTSAWDDKEYVPEEDEGQEQDENGKRKRVEWGEDLVPRIRMRTRNS
;
A
#
# COMPACT_ATOMS: atom_id res chain seq x y z
N MET A 1 22.02 51.70 -48.13
CA MET A 1 22.44 50.50 -48.88
C MET A 1 23.57 49.83 -48.10
N GLU A 2 23.44 48.52 -47.90
CA GLU A 2 24.48 47.49 -47.65
C GLU A 2 25.48 47.69 -46.49
N LYS A 3 25.41 46.89 -45.41
CA LYS A 3 25.89 45.50 -45.20
C LYS A 3 27.42 45.37 -45.13
N GLY A 4 27.89 44.78 -44.03
CA GLY A 4 29.23 44.15 -43.92
C GLY A 4 29.66 43.96 -42.46
N GLY A 5 29.50 42.74 -41.92
CA GLY A 5 29.76 42.43 -40.51
C GLY A 5 31.19 41.99 -40.19
N THR A 6 31.46 41.77 -38.90
CA THR A 6 32.00 40.52 -38.30
C THR A 6 32.50 40.82 -36.88
N GLY A 7 32.14 39.96 -35.92
CA GLY A 7 32.61 40.02 -34.53
C GLY A 7 32.34 38.70 -33.84
N THR A 8 33.38 37.90 -33.64
CA THR A 8 33.41 36.61 -32.96
C THR A 8 33.56 36.79 -31.45
N SER A 9 32.83 36.00 -30.65
CA SER A 9 33.15 35.78 -29.23
C SER A 9 32.91 34.32 -28.84
N LYS A 10 33.84 33.79 -28.05
CA LYS A 10 34.01 32.40 -27.64
C LYS A 10 33.00 32.03 -26.53
N ASN A 11 32.28 30.92 -26.71
CA ASN A 11 31.42 30.32 -25.69
C ASN A 11 32.23 29.42 -24.73
N VAL A 12 32.03 29.61 -23.43
CA VAL A 12 32.46 28.70 -22.35
C VAL A 12 31.35 27.67 -22.09
N PRO A 13 31.63 26.37 -21.87
CA PRO A 13 30.60 25.34 -21.76
C PRO A 13 29.91 25.36 -20.39
N ARG A 14 28.57 25.37 -20.38
CA ARG A 14 27.75 25.13 -19.19
C ARG A 14 27.78 23.65 -18.82
N THR A 15 28.12 23.35 -17.57
CA THR A 15 27.96 22.03 -16.94
C THR A 15 26.48 21.59 -16.93
N PRO A 16 26.16 20.34 -17.28
CA PRO A 16 24.78 19.86 -17.30
C PRO A 16 24.25 19.65 -15.87
N ARG A 17 23.13 20.30 -15.56
CA ARG A 17 22.32 20.00 -14.38
C ARG A 17 21.82 18.54 -14.49
N LYS A 18 22.12 17.71 -13.49
CA LYS A 18 21.50 16.39 -13.34
C LYS A 18 19.97 16.54 -13.25
N PRO A 19 19.17 15.77 -14.00
CA PRO A 19 17.73 15.71 -13.76
C PRO A 19 17.48 15.10 -12.38
N GLY A 20 16.63 15.73 -11.56
CA GLY A 20 16.10 15.09 -10.36
C GLY A 20 15.35 13.82 -10.74
N SER A 21 15.53 12.75 -9.97
CA SER A 21 14.83 11.48 -10.16
C SER A 21 13.34 11.70 -9.94
N LYS A 22 12.58 11.86 -11.03
CA LYS A 22 11.12 11.78 -11.00
C LYS A 22 10.74 10.31 -10.94
N VAL A 23 9.91 9.95 -9.96
CA VAL A 23 9.30 8.63 -9.83
C VAL A 23 8.41 8.40 -11.06
N VAL A 24 8.68 7.35 -11.83
CA VAL A 24 7.89 6.96 -13.00
C VAL A 24 6.54 6.38 -12.50
N PRO A 25 5.38 6.83 -13.01
CA PRO A 25 4.08 6.26 -12.62
C PRO A 25 3.97 4.80 -13.06
N SER A 26 3.57 3.93 -12.14
CA SER A 26 3.25 2.52 -12.41
C SER A 26 1.82 2.36 -12.93
N THR A 27 1.52 1.25 -13.61
CA THR A 27 0.14 0.88 -13.98
C THR A 27 -0.79 0.99 -12.75
N PRO A 28 -2.00 1.58 -12.86
CA PRO A 28 -2.93 1.71 -11.75
C PRO A 28 -3.37 0.36 -11.18
N ARG A 29 -2.62 -0.17 -10.21
CA ARG A 29 -3.04 -1.32 -9.39
C ARG A 29 -4.13 -0.84 -8.43
N LYS A 30 -5.40 -0.73 -8.89
CA LYS A 30 -6.55 -0.23 -8.10
C LYS A 30 -6.10 0.64 -6.93
N VAL A 31 -5.40 1.72 -7.26
CA VAL A 31 -4.81 2.57 -6.24
C VAL A 31 -6.01 3.31 -5.68
N ARG A 32 -6.42 3.00 -4.45
CA ARG A 32 -7.28 3.93 -3.70
C ARG A 32 -6.51 5.24 -3.69
N GLY A 33 -7.02 6.22 -4.42
CA GLY A 33 -6.52 7.59 -4.60
C GLY A 33 -5.01 7.75 -4.57
N GLU A 34 -4.39 7.99 -5.73
CA GLU A 34 -3.06 8.60 -5.72
C GLU A 34 -3.13 9.94 -4.98
N GLY A 35 -2.27 10.11 -3.98
CA GLY A 35 -2.06 11.40 -3.30
C GLY A 35 -1.27 12.39 -4.16
N GLY A 36 -1.52 12.45 -5.47
CA GLY A 36 -0.92 13.45 -6.36
C GLY A 36 -1.64 14.79 -6.16
N GLU A 37 -0.88 15.88 -5.94
CA GLU A 37 -1.26 17.31 -5.93
C GLU A 37 -2.66 17.75 -5.43
N TYR A 38 -3.40 16.91 -4.72
CA TYR A 38 -4.70 17.24 -4.16
C TYR A 38 -4.51 18.07 -2.88
N GLY A 39 -5.29 19.14 -2.74
CA GLY A 39 -5.40 19.87 -1.48
C GLY A 39 -5.71 18.91 -0.32
N GLN A 40 -5.02 19.10 0.81
CA GLN A 40 -4.99 18.19 1.96
C GLN A 40 -6.39 17.73 2.42
N ASP A 41 -7.41 18.58 2.28
CA ASP A 41 -8.79 18.29 2.73
C ASP A 41 -9.54 17.29 1.83
N LYS A 42 -9.26 17.29 0.51
CA LYS A 42 -9.82 16.28 -0.41
C LYS A 42 -9.22 14.90 -0.11
N LEU A 43 -7.92 14.86 0.16
CA LEU A 43 -7.21 13.62 0.51
C LEU A 43 -7.68 13.07 1.86
N ARG A 44 -7.84 13.92 2.87
CA ARG A 44 -8.41 13.56 4.19
C ARG A 44 -9.77 12.88 4.07
N SER A 45 -10.65 13.45 3.26
CA SER A 45 -12.00 12.91 3.05
C SER A 45 -11.97 11.54 2.34
N ALA A 46 -11.08 11.37 1.37
CA ALA A 46 -10.87 10.08 0.71
C ALA A 46 -10.31 9.03 1.69
N ILE A 47 -9.29 9.37 2.48
CA ILE A 47 -8.72 8.48 3.51
C ILE A 47 -9.81 8.05 4.49
N ALA A 48 -10.59 9.00 5.02
CA ALA A 48 -11.65 8.69 5.98
C ALA A 48 -12.71 7.73 5.42
N LYS A 49 -13.11 7.92 4.16
CA LYS A 49 -14.05 7.02 3.46
C LYS A 49 -13.49 5.60 3.38
N GLU A 50 -12.22 5.48 3.01
CA GLU A 50 -11.57 4.18 2.83
C GLU A 50 -11.28 3.48 4.16
N MET A 51 -10.96 4.25 5.19
CA MET A 51 -10.74 3.78 6.56
C MET A 51 -12.05 3.40 7.26
N ALA A 52 -13.18 4.02 6.91
CA ALA A 52 -14.48 3.69 7.50
C ALA A 52 -14.81 2.20 7.34
N GLU A 53 -14.46 1.59 6.21
CA GLU A 53 -14.70 0.17 5.95
C GLU A 53 -13.83 -0.77 6.80
N GLU A 54 -12.83 -0.26 7.52
CA GLU A 54 -11.89 -1.06 8.32
C GLU A 54 -11.85 -0.74 9.81
N MET A 55 -12.57 0.29 10.25
CA MET A 55 -12.64 0.68 11.64
C MET A 55 -13.48 -0.29 12.49
N LEU A 56 -12.92 -0.66 13.64
CA LEU A 56 -13.57 -1.42 14.68
C LEU A 56 -13.74 -0.56 15.95
N GLU A 57 -14.71 -0.91 16.80
CA GLU A 57 -14.83 -0.37 18.16
C GLU A 57 -14.90 -1.50 19.19
N CYS A 58 -14.24 -1.33 20.35
CA CYS A 58 -14.32 -2.26 21.48
C CYS A 58 -14.48 -1.54 22.82
N PRO A 59 -14.92 -2.22 23.90
CA PRO A 59 -14.92 -1.67 25.25
C PRO A 59 -13.52 -1.19 25.68
N LEU A 60 -13.46 -0.18 26.54
CA LEU A 60 -12.20 0.43 26.98
C LEU A 60 -11.32 -0.55 27.77
N ASP A 61 -11.87 -1.32 28.70
CA ASP A 61 -11.06 -2.27 29.47
C ASP A 61 -10.47 -3.38 28.59
N GLU A 62 -11.23 -3.87 27.61
CA GLU A 62 -10.72 -4.81 26.61
C GLU A 62 -9.62 -4.17 25.74
N PHE A 63 -9.77 -2.89 25.40
CA PHE A 63 -8.73 -2.15 24.69
C PHE A 63 -7.46 -2.06 25.52
N MET A 64 -7.57 -1.67 26.79
CA MET A 64 -6.43 -1.52 27.69
C MET A 64 -5.76 -2.86 28.00
N ASN A 65 -6.54 -3.94 28.05
CA ASN A 65 -6.01 -5.27 28.27
C ASN A 65 -5.26 -5.78 27.04
N HIS A 66 -5.84 -5.66 25.85
CA HIS A 66 -5.31 -6.31 24.65
C HIS A 66 -4.41 -5.40 23.81
N TYR A 67 -4.85 -4.17 23.55
CA TYR A 67 -4.20 -3.26 22.60
C TYR A 67 -3.21 -2.29 23.22
N ALA A 68 -3.30 -1.93 24.51
CA ALA A 68 -2.34 -1.00 25.12
C ALA A 68 -0.87 -1.46 24.95
N PRO A 69 0.11 -0.52 24.91
CA PRO A 69 1.52 -0.87 24.74
C PRO A 69 2.01 -1.82 25.84
N PHE A 70 1.72 -1.48 27.09
CA PHE A 70 1.93 -2.31 28.26
C PHE A 70 0.85 -1.99 29.32
N ARG A 71 0.84 -2.74 30.44
CA ARG A 71 -0.11 -2.53 31.55
C ARG A 71 0.61 -1.98 32.79
N PRO A 72 0.35 -0.73 33.19
CA PRO A 72 0.82 -0.21 34.48
C PRO A 72 0.23 -0.99 35.65
N SER A 73 0.99 -1.13 36.73
CA SER A 73 0.50 -1.76 37.96
C SER A 73 -0.61 -0.92 38.60
N GLN A 74 -1.56 -1.60 39.26
CA GLN A 74 -2.63 -0.91 39.99
C GLN A 74 -2.07 -0.04 41.13
N GLU A 75 -0.98 -0.50 41.76
CA GLU A 75 -0.28 0.24 42.80
C GLU A 75 0.29 1.57 42.27
N SER A 76 0.94 1.57 41.10
CA SER A 76 1.44 2.80 40.49
C SER A 76 0.30 3.78 40.20
N ILE A 77 -0.81 3.31 39.64
CA ILE A 77 -1.99 4.15 39.35
C ILE A 77 -2.57 4.74 40.64
N ASP A 78 -2.73 3.92 41.67
CA ASP A 78 -3.28 4.34 42.95
C ASP A 78 -2.33 5.30 43.68
N ASN A 79 -1.01 5.12 43.58
CA ASN A 79 -0.03 6.03 44.16
C ASN A 79 -0.11 7.43 43.55
N VAL A 80 -0.20 7.52 42.22
CA VAL A 80 -0.39 8.81 41.52
C VAL A 80 -1.71 9.46 41.91
N PHE A 81 -2.81 8.70 41.88
CA PHE A 81 -4.12 9.21 42.28
C PHE A 81 -4.14 9.69 43.74
N ASN A 82 -3.55 8.93 44.65
CA ASN A 82 -3.45 9.29 46.07
C ASN A 82 -2.56 10.53 46.30
N LYS A 83 -1.53 10.73 45.48
CA LYS A 83 -0.71 11.96 45.52
C LYS A 83 -1.54 13.19 45.16
N TYR A 84 -2.34 13.12 44.11
CA TYR A 84 -3.16 14.26 43.64
C TYR A 84 -4.34 14.59 44.55
N THR A 85 -4.86 13.62 45.30
CA THR A 85 -5.95 13.83 46.26
C THR A 85 -5.47 14.34 47.63
N LYS A 86 -4.17 14.19 47.95
CA LYS A 86 -3.56 14.72 49.19
C LYS A 86 -3.19 16.19 49.01
N HIS A 87 -3.42 17.00 50.05
CA HIS A 87 -3.17 18.46 50.09
C HIS A 87 -1.68 18.90 50.01
N THR A 88 -0.80 18.11 49.42
CA THR A 88 0.66 18.32 49.44
C THR A 88 1.25 18.78 48.11
N HIS A 89 0.45 18.92 47.05
CA HIS A 89 0.89 19.56 45.81
C HIS A 89 0.78 21.09 45.91
N GLU A 90 1.84 21.81 45.54
CA GLU A 90 1.92 23.29 45.56
C GLU A 90 0.84 23.95 44.67
N GLU A 91 0.41 23.26 43.61
CA GLU A 91 -0.73 23.61 42.76
C GLU A 91 -1.72 22.43 42.71
N ARG A 92 -2.97 22.66 43.11
CA ARG A 92 -4.00 21.60 43.13
C ARG A 92 -4.41 21.22 41.70
N LEU A 93 -3.90 20.09 41.20
CA LEU A 93 -4.31 19.50 39.92
C LEU A 93 -5.74 18.94 39.96
N LEU A 94 -6.19 18.46 41.12
CA LEU A 94 -7.55 17.96 41.32
C LEU A 94 -8.35 18.88 42.25
N LYS A 95 -9.63 19.06 41.91
CA LYS A 95 -10.64 19.74 42.72
C LYS A 95 -11.69 18.73 43.17
N ARG A 96 -12.12 18.85 44.43
CA ARG A 96 -13.22 18.05 44.98
C ARG A 96 -14.53 18.73 44.63
N VAL A 97 -15.48 17.98 44.06
CA VAL A 97 -16.83 18.48 43.78
C VAL A 97 -17.69 18.28 45.03
N GLU A 98 -18.27 19.36 45.55
CA GLU A 98 -19.16 19.34 46.71
C GLU A 98 -20.61 18.97 46.32
N GLN A 99 -21.37 18.48 47.29
CA GLN A 99 -22.64 17.78 47.14
C GLN A 99 -23.77 18.71 46.68
N ASP A 100 -24.53 18.29 45.66
CA ASP A 100 -25.82 18.91 45.34
C ASP A 100 -26.86 18.41 46.36
N CYS A 101 -27.51 19.33 47.09
CA CYS A 101 -28.34 19.02 48.25
C CYS A 101 -29.61 18.20 47.94
N GLU A 102 -29.94 17.99 46.66
CA GLU A 102 -31.22 17.41 46.23
C GLU A 102 -31.14 15.96 45.69
N THR A 103 -29.98 15.44 45.28
CA THR A 103 -29.91 14.18 44.51
C THR A 103 -29.16 13.01 45.15
N GLN A 104 -28.53 13.17 46.32
CA GLN A 104 -27.82 12.10 47.07
C GLN A 104 -26.87 11.19 46.24
N GLN A 105 -26.31 11.67 45.11
CA GLN A 105 -25.15 11.12 44.39
C GLN A 105 -24.36 12.36 43.88
N GLN A 106 -23.05 12.57 44.05
CA GLN A 106 -21.86 11.73 44.21
C GLN A 106 -20.74 12.58 44.86
N THR A 107 -19.86 12.01 45.69
CA THR A 107 -18.59 12.67 46.09
C THR A 107 -17.51 12.30 45.07
N GLY A 108 -16.90 13.27 44.38
CA GLY A 108 -15.97 12.98 43.28
C GLY A 108 -14.83 14.00 43.15
N TRP A 109 -13.81 13.63 42.38
CA TRP A 109 -12.68 14.50 42.02
C TRP A 109 -12.72 14.80 40.53
N VAL A 110 -12.37 16.03 40.17
CA VAL A 110 -12.21 16.48 38.77
C VAL A 110 -10.87 17.18 38.59
N TRP A 111 -10.35 17.22 37.36
CA TRP A 111 -9.20 18.07 37.07
C TRP A 111 -9.57 19.54 37.26
N ASN A 112 -8.75 20.28 37.98
CA ASN A 112 -9.01 21.68 38.32
C ASN A 112 -9.25 22.53 37.07
N ASP A 113 -8.48 22.30 36.01
CA ASP A 113 -8.56 23.03 34.75
C ASP A 113 -9.68 22.52 33.81
N PHE A 114 -10.40 21.46 34.22
CA PHE A 114 -11.52 20.86 33.48
C PHE A 114 -12.75 20.62 34.39
N GLU A 115 -12.98 21.53 35.34
CA GLU A 115 -14.16 21.49 36.21
C GLU A 115 -15.46 21.58 35.39
N LEU A 116 -15.46 22.44 34.37
CA LEU A 116 -16.53 22.54 33.39
C LEU A 116 -16.13 21.78 32.11
N PRO A 117 -17.11 21.20 31.39
CA PRO A 117 -16.84 20.63 30.07
C PRO A 117 -16.20 21.66 29.14
N PRO A 118 -15.21 21.28 28.31
CA PRO A 118 -14.60 22.18 27.34
C PRO A 118 -15.62 22.99 26.53
N SER A 119 -16.73 22.38 26.10
CA SER A 119 -17.82 23.05 25.36
C SER A 119 -18.44 24.25 26.08
N SER A 120 -18.35 24.30 27.41
CA SER A 120 -18.93 25.36 28.26
C SER A 120 -17.98 26.53 28.53
N LEU A 121 -16.69 26.37 28.24
CA LEU A 121 -15.68 27.41 28.42
C LEU A 121 -15.74 28.43 27.28
N THR A 122 -15.35 29.69 27.50
CA THR A 122 -15.32 30.74 26.45
C THR A 122 -14.00 30.78 25.68
N GLU A 123 -12.95 30.20 26.25
CA GLU A 123 -11.59 30.18 25.69
C GLU A 123 -11.51 29.37 24.38
N SER A 124 -10.44 29.59 23.61
CA SER A 124 -10.15 28.83 22.39
C SER A 124 -9.80 27.37 22.71
N GLU A 125 -10.08 26.48 21.77
CA GLU A 125 -9.74 25.04 21.85
C GLU A 125 -8.27 24.81 22.25
N ASP A 126 -7.34 25.49 21.56
CA ASP A 126 -5.90 25.42 21.82
C ASP A 126 -5.52 25.87 23.24
N ALA A 127 -6.27 26.78 23.85
CA ALA A 127 -5.98 27.29 25.19
C ALA A 127 -6.46 26.28 26.25
N ILE A 128 -7.67 25.74 26.06
CA ILE A 128 -8.27 24.76 26.98
C ILE A 128 -7.43 23.48 27.03
N PHE A 129 -7.09 22.90 25.88
CA PHE A 129 -6.39 21.62 25.85
C PHE A 129 -4.88 21.73 26.12
N ARG A 130 -4.30 22.94 26.13
CA ARG A 130 -2.92 23.16 26.60
C ARG A 130 -2.74 22.79 28.07
N ASN A 131 -3.80 22.88 28.89
CA ASN A 131 -3.76 22.48 30.30
C ASN A 131 -3.44 20.98 30.49
N LEU A 132 -3.64 20.14 29.46
CA LEU A 132 -3.22 18.73 29.50
C LEU A 132 -1.70 18.57 29.59
N GLU A 133 -0.91 19.52 29.08
CA GLU A 133 0.55 19.44 29.05
C GLU A 133 1.14 19.34 30.46
N LYS A 134 0.66 20.19 31.36
CA LYS A 134 1.04 20.17 32.79
C LYS A 134 0.68 18.84 33.45
N ILE A 135 -0.53 18.33 33.21
CA ILE A 135 -1.00 17.06 33.80
C ILE A 135 -0.16 15.88 33.29
N MET A 136 0.10 15.84 31.98
CA MET A 136 0.89 14.78 31.34
C MET A 136 2.33 14.79 31.82
N GLN A 137 2.93 15.98 31.97
CA GLN A 137 4.28 16.14 32.49
C GLN A 137 4.38 15.68 33.95
N ASP A 138 3.41 16.02 34.81
CA ASP A 138 3.43 15.55 36.19
C ASP A 138 3.31 14.02 36.28
N ILE A 139 2.39 13.41 35.51
CA ILE A 139 2.23 11.94 35.44
C ILE A 139 3.54 11.28 34.98
N ARG A 140 4.22 11.89 34.00
CA ARG A 140 5.52 11.42 33.49
C ARG A 140 6.58 11.36 34.59
N GLU A 141 6.56 12.24 35.57
CA GLU A 141 7.56 12.30 36.65
C GLU A 141 7.27 11.32 37.80
N GLN A 142 6.13 10.62 37.77
CA GLN A 142 5.75 9.68 38.83
C GLN A 142 6.36 8.28 38.63
N PRO A 143 6.72 7.54 39.69
CA PRO A 143 7.18 6.15 39.55
C PRO A 143 6.14 5.26 38.87
N CYS A 144 6.56 4.53 37.83
CA CYS A 144 5.74 3.54 37.14
C CYS A 144 6.40 2.16 37.25
N ALA A 145 5.60 1.16 37.58
CA ALA A 145 5.95 -0.24 37.41
C ALA A 145 4.89 -0.93 36.56
N ASP A 146 5.26 -2.00 35.86
CA ASP A 146 4.28 -2.84 35.18
C ASP A 146 3.65 -3.88 36.12
N VAL A 147 2.74 -4.69 35.59
CA VAL A 147 2.06 -5.75 36.34
C VAL A 147 3.00 -6.83 36.90
N ALA A 148 4.25 -6.91 36.43
CA ALA A 148 5.29 -7.78 36.99
C ALA A 148 6.15 -7.08 38.06
N SER A 149 5.76 -5.86 38.47
CA SER A 149 6.48 -5.00 39.40
C SER A 149 7.87 -4.58 38.91
N GLU A 150 8.12 -4.62 37.60
CA GLU A 150 9.35 -4.08 37.02
C GLU A 150 9.24 -2.57 36.88
N SER A 151 10.20 -1.84 37.46
CA SER A 151 10.24 -0.38 37.37
C SER A 151 10.56 0.07 35.95
N ARG A 152 9.81 1.05 35.45
CA ARG A 152 9.95 1.63 34.12
C ARG A 152 10.32 3.11 34.21
N GLN A 153 11.03 3.59 33.20
CA GLN A 153 11.36 5.00 33.03
C GLN A 153 10.75 5.51 31.72
N SER A 154 10.16 6.71 31.78
CA SER A 154 9.56 7.31 30.59
C SER A 154 10.63 7.93 29.67
N GLN A 155 10.69 7.43 28.43
CA GLN A 155 11.52 7.97 27.36
C GLN A 155 10.74 8.90 26.42
N LEU A 156 9.45 9.09 26.68
CA LEU A 156 8.52 9.81 25.83
C LEU A 156 7.99 11.06 26.54
N TYR A 157 7.63 12.06 25.76
CA TYR A 157 7.19 13.38 26.21
C TYR A 157 5.89 13.74 25.52
N TYR A 158 4.94 14.28 26.27
CA TYR A 158 3.76 14.92 25.68
C TYR A 158 4.12 16.32 25.21
N ARG A 159 3.63 16.73 24.04
CA ARG A 159 3.84 18.06 23.50
C ARG A 159 2.57 18.61 22.88
N SER A 160 2.15 19.79 23.34
CA SER A 160 1.10 20.55 22.67
C SER A 160 1.62 21.11 21.34
N CYS A 161 0.93 20.83 20.24
CA CYS A 161 1.34 21.23 18.89
C CYS A 161 0.28 22.07 18.11
N PRO A 162 -0.60 22.87 18.74
CA PRO A 162 -1.62 23.60 18.01
C PRO A 162 -0.93 24.59 17.06
N ASN A 163 -1.16 24.43 15.76
CA ASN A 163 -0.56 25.22 14.68
C ASN A 163 0.91 24.92 14.32
N THR A 164 1.52 23.86 14.88
CA THR A 164 2.88 23.45 14.49
C THR A 164 2.83 22.65 13.20
N THR A 165 3.50 23.15 12.15
CA THR A 165 3.68 22.39 10.91
C THR A 165 4.82 21.39 11.10
N LEU A 166 4.50 20.11 10.99
CA LEU A 166 5.49 19.02 11.06
C LEU A 166 6.14 18.84 9.70
N GLN A 167 7.47 18.75 9.70
CA GLN A 167 8.21 18.41 8.49
C GLN A 167 8.09 16.91 8.24
N SER A 168 7.44 16.55 7.13
CA SER A 168 7.57 15.21 6.56
C SER A 168 8.84 15.16 5.69
N GLU A 169 9.47 13.99 5.64
CA GLU A 169 10.54 13.68 4.68
C GLU A 169 10.01 13.66 3.24
N ILE A 170 8.68 13.65 3.07
CA ILE A 170 8.00 13.77 1.77
C ILE A 170 7.75 15.25 1.47
N ILE A 171 8.50 15.75 0.48
CA ILE A 171 8.43 17.12 -0.05
C ILE A 171 6.98 17.47 -0.40
N GLY A 172 6.50 18.63 0.10
CA GLY A 172 5.19 19.20 -0.25
C GLY A 172 4.03 18.82 0.68
N THR A 173 4.28 18.10 1.78
CA THR A 173 3.25 17.74 2.75
C THR A 173 3.46 18.44 4.09
N THR A 174 2.46 19.20 4.53
CA THR A 174 2.43 19.87 5.85
C THR A 174 1.38 19.21 6.71
N PHE A 175 1.78 18.61 7.84
CA PHE A 175 0.84 17.98 8.76
C PHE A 175 0.73 18.79 10.04
N ARG A 176 -0.50 18.84 10.57
CA ARG A 176 -0.85 19.45 11.84
C ARG A 176 -1.77 18.48 12.56
N PHE A 177 -1.50 18.28 13.83
CA PHE A 177 -2.36 17.64 14.81
C PHE A 177 -2.25 18.47 16.10
N ASP A 178 -3.24 18.37 16.97
CA ASP A 178 -3.32 19.25 18.15
C ASP A 178 -2.24 18.94 19.20
N ALA A 179 -1.87 17.66 19.37
CA ALA A 179 -0.77 17.26 20.25
C ALA A 179 -0.14 15.91 19.85
N CYS A 180 1.00 15.59 20.44
CA CYS A 180 1.61 14.28 20.31
C CYS A 180 2.35 13.81 21.55
N ILE A 181 2.65 12.51 21.59
CA ILE A 181 3.69 11.93 22.43
C ILE A 181 4.89 11.62 21.53
N THR A 182 6.08 12.07 21.90
CA THR A 182 7.30 12.00 21.09
C THR A 182 8.52 11.60 21.92
N ASP A 183 9.51 10.99 21.27
CA ASP A 183 10.82 10.69 21.88
C ASP A 183 11.83 11.84 21.74
N ASN A 184 11.40 12.97 21.15
CA ASN A 184 12.22 14.17 20.98
C ASN A 184 11.92 15.19 22.09
N PRO A 185 12.83 15.42 23.04
CA PRO A 185 12.64 16.40 24.10
C PRO A 185 12.61 17.85 23.56
N GLU A 186 12.04 18.75 24.35
CA GLU A 186 11.58 20.13 24.04
C GLU A 186 12.56 21.09 23.31
N ASN A 187 13.82 20.71 23.08
CA ASN A 187 14.88 21.59 22.57
C ASN A 187 14.93 21.78 21.05
N THR A 188 13.99 21.23 20.27
CA THR A 188 13.87 21.54 18.85
C THR A 188 12.57 22.27 18.55
N SER A 189 12.67 23.42 17.88
CA SER A 189 11.54 24.21 17.36
C SER A 189 10.69 23.43 16.34
N THR A 190 11.14 22.25 15.92
CA THR A 190 10.46 21.36 14.99
C THR A 190 10.31 19.96 15.60
N VAL A 191 9.11 19.39 15.53
CA VAL A 191 8.87 17.96 15.81
C VAL A 191 9.02 17.22 14.47
N ALA A 192 9.99 16.33 14.39
CA ALA A 192 10.10 15.44 13.24
C ALA A 192 8.98 14.41 13.29
N LEU A 193 8.23 14.24 12.20
CA LEU A 193 7.14 13.25 12.13
C LEU A 193 7.62 11.82 12.45
N ALA A 194 8.88 11.53 12.12
CA ALA A 194 9.61 10.31 12.43
C ALA A 194 9.75 10.00 13.94
N ASN A 195 9.55 10.99 14.81
CA ASN A 195 9.73 10.87 16.26
C ASN A 195 8.38 10.82 17.02
N THR A 196 7.28 11.09 16.32
CA THR A 196 5.91 11.11 16.86
C THR A 196 5.39 9.71 17.13
N ALA A 197 5.38 9.28 18.39
CA ALA A 197 4.94 7.95 18.83
C ALA A 197 3.42 7.81 18.98
N VAL A 198 2.74 8.86 19.44
CA VAL A 198 1.27 8.91 19.55
C VAL A 198 0.79 10.26 19.00
N ILE A 199 -0.30 10.23 18.24
CA ILE A 199 -0.95 11.45 17.73
C ILE A 199 -2.22 11.74 18.51
N ALA A 200 -2.55 13.01 18.72
CA ALA A 200 -3.75 13.42 19.44
C ALA A 200 -4.46 14.57 18.73
N GLU A 201 -5.79 14.47 18.65
CA GLU A 201 -6.66 15.50 18.08
C GLU A 201 -7.80 15.80 19.06
N PHE A 202 -8.10 17.08 19.23
CA PHE A 202 -9.05 17.57 20.22
C PHE A 202 -10.11 18.42 19.53
N LYS A 203 -11.38 18.22 19.91
CA LYS A 203 -12.46 19.11 19.52
C LYS A 203 -13.30 19.47 20.72
N LYS A 204 -13.48 20.77 20.95
CA LYS A 204 -14.24 21.34 22.07
C LYS A 204 -15.72 20.97 22.03
N GLY A 205 -16.30 20.83 20.83
CA GLY A 205 -17.72 20.54 20.64
C GLY A 205 -17.99 19.18 20.01
N LEU A 206 -19.02 18.47 20.49
CA LEU A 206 -19.45 17.18 19.92
C LEU A 206 -19.88 17.26 18.46
N LYS A 207 -20.31 18.44 17.99
CA LYS A 207 -20.66 18.68 16.58
C LYS A 207 -19.48 18.47 15.63
N ASP A 208 -18.25 18.72 16.09
CA ASP A 208 -17.03 18.65 15.29
C ASP A 208 -16.31 17.29 15.42
N ARG A 209 -16.90 16.32 16.15
CA ARG A 209 -16.31 15.00 16.40
C ARG A 209 -15.90 14.25 15.13
N HIS A 210 -16.67 14.37 14.06
CA HIS A 210 -16.36 13.68 12.81
C HIS A 210 -15.13 14.28 12.15
N GLU A 211 -14.98 15.61 12.21
CA GLU A 211 -13.76 16.28 11.74
C GLU A 211 -12.56 15.82 12.57
N ASN A 212 -12.70 15.77 13.89
CA ASN A 212 -11.66 15.28 14.80
C ASN A 212 -11.11 13.91 14.39
N ARG A 213 -12.02 12.95 14.18
CA ARG A 213 -11.67 11.58 13.81
C ARG A 213 -11.05 11.49 12.42
N LYS A 214 -11.54 12.29 11.45
CA LYS A 214 -10.97 12.34 10.10
C LYS A 214 -9.52 12.84 10.12
N GLN A 215 -9.25 13.89 10.92
CA GLN A 215 -7.90 14.45 11.08
C GLN A 215 -6.95 13.40 11.67
N LEU A 216 -7.35 12.75 12.77
CA LEU A 216 -6.54 11.71 13.43
C LEU A 216 -6.23 10.54 12.47
N VAL A 217 -7.26 10.01 11.80
CA VAL A 217 -7.10 8.87 10.90
C VAL A 217 -6.24 9.21 9.68
N SER A 218 -6.37 10.43 9.16
CA SER A 218 -5.50 10.92 8.09
C SER A 218 -4.04 10.98 8.56
N ALA A 219 -3.77 11.56 9.73
CA ALA A 219 -2.43 11.63 10.29
C ALA A 219 -1.83 10.24 10.53
N ALA A 220 -2.61 9.30 11.09
CA ALA A 220 -2.19 7.91 11.27
C ALA A 220 -1.81 7.24 9.94
N SER A 221 -2.64 7.41 8.91
CA SER A 221 -2.39 6.85 7.57
C SER A 221 -1.10 7.38 6.96
N HIS A 222 -0.85 8.68 7.09
CA HIS A 222 0.39 9.30 6.61
C HIS A 222 1.62 8.78 7.36
N ILE A 223 1.65 8.84 8.69
CA ILE A 223 2.81 8.37 9.47
C ILE A 223 3.13 6.91 9.15
N MET A 224 2.11 6.06 9.08
CA MET A 224 2.26 4.64 8.73
C MET A 224 2.76 4.44 7.28
N ASN A 225 2.38 5.29 6.32
CA ASN A 225 2.84 5.19 4.94
C ASN A 225 4.21 5.84 4.70
N ASP A 226 4.63 6.76 5.55
CA ASP A 226 5.88 7.49 5.40
C ASP A 226 7.02 6.75 6.09
N ASP A 227 6.89 6.47 7.39
CA ASP A 227 7.94 5.88 8.22
C ASP A 227 7.96 4.33 8.13
N PRO A 228 8.99 3.72 7.53
CA PRO A 228 9.07 2.26 7.41
C PRO A 228 9.26 1.56 8.76
N ARG A 229 9.62 2.28 9.82
CA ARG A 229 9.75 1.71 11.17
C ARG A 229 8.41 1.46 11.85
N ARG A 230 7.29 1.94 11.30
CA ARG A 230 5.97 1.86 11.95
C ARG A 230 5.24 0.56 11.64
N MET A 231 5.17 -0.30 12.65
CA MET A 231 4.35 -1.52 12.63
C MET A 231 2.90 -1.25 13.04
N TRP A 232 2.72 -0.37 14.03
CA TRP A 232 1.44 0.20 14.44
C TRP A 232 1.65 1.61 15.01
N ILE A 233 0.56 2.34 15.20
CA ILE A 233 0.57 3.65 15.87
C ILE A 233 -0.68 3.80 16.74
N TYR A 234 -0.53 4.52 17.84
CA TYR A 234 -1.62 4.89 18.73
C TYR A 234 -2.12 6.31 18.45
N GLY A 235 -3.41 6.54 18.72
CA GLY A 235 -4.01 7.85 18.64
C GLY A 235 -4.90 8.16 19.83
N ILE A 236 -5.10 9.45 20.12
CA ILE A 236 -6.06 9.93 21.12
C ILE A 236 -7.01 10.90 20.43
N THR A 237 -8.30 10.77 20.70
CA THR A 237 -9.26 11.85 20.42
C THR A 237 -9.91 12.32 21.71
N VAL A 238 -10.01 13.63 21.90
CA VAL A 238 -10.88 14.24 22.92
C VAL A 238 -12.02 14.97 22.22
N GLU A 239 -13.25 14.59 22.53
CA GLU A 239 -14.48 15.17 21.99
C GLU A 239 -15.29 15.73 23.16
N ASP A 240 -15.21 17.04 23.39
CA ASP A 240 -15.62 17.69 24.65
C ASP A 240 -14.88 17.11 25.86
N ASN A 241 -15.55 16.46 26.82
CA ASN A 241 -14.93 15.78 27.96
C ASN A 241 -14.67 14.28 27.73
N MET A 242 -14.97 13.76 26.53
CA MET A 242 -14.90 12.34 26.23
C MET A 242 -13.60 11.98 25.50
N MET A 243 -12.75 11.18 26.14
CA MET A 243 -11.49 10.68 25.56
C MET A 243 -11.67 9.27 24.97
N SER A 244 -11.10 9.01 23.80
CA SER A 244 -10.98 7.67 23.20
C SER A 244 -9.54 7.40 22.77
N ILE A 245 -9.13 6.13 22.86
CA ILE A 245 -7.83 5.65 22.39
C ILE A 245 -8.00 4.86 21.09
N TRP A 246 -7.06 5.01 20.19
CA TRP A 246 -7.04 4.39 18.88
C TRP A 246 -5.77 3.55 18.72
N TYR A 247 -5.91 2.41 18.05
CA TYR A 247 -4.82 1.53 17.66
C TYR A 247 -4.95 1.23 16.18
N PHE A 248 -3.92 1.58 15.40
CA PHE A 248 -3.88 1.38 13.96
C PHE A 248 -2.73 0.43 13.61
N CYS A 249 -3.02 -0.72 13.01
CA CYS A 249 -2.01 -1.67 12.55
C CYS A 249 -2.31 -2.17 11.13
N ARG A 250 -1.43 -3.00 10.56
CA ARG A 250 -1.57 -3.49 9.18
C ARG A 250 -2.69 -4.50 8.97
N SER A 251 -3.20 -5.10 10.05
CA SER A 251 -4.29 -6.07 10.04
C SER A 251 -5.66 -5.41 10.19
N HIS A 252 -5.78 -4.48 11.15
CA HIS A 252 -7.03 -3.81 11.51
C HIS A 252 -6.79 -2.52 12.30
N SER A 253 -7.84 -1.71 12.44
CA SER A 253 -7.83 -0.47 13.21
C SER A 253 -8.95 -0.47 14.24
N VAL A 254 -8.67 -0.10 15.48
CA VAL A 254 -9.61 -0.17 16.62
C VAL A 254 -9.67 1.15 17.36
N LYS A 255 -10.87 1.58 17.69
CA LYS A 255 -11.18 2.67 18.61
C LYS A 255 -11.73 2.10 19.92
N SER A 256 -11.35 2.64 21.07
CA SER A 256 -12.02 2.34 22.33
C SER A 256 -13.38 3.04 22.42
N LYS A 257 -14.30 2.48 23.20
CA LYS A 257 -15.43 3.28 23.71
C LYS A 257 -14.88 4.48 24.49
N PRO A 258 -15.53 5.65 24.36
CA PRO A 258 -15.07 6.86 25.04
C PRO A 258 -15.29 6.77 26.56
N PHE A 259 -14.46 7.45 27.34
CA PHE A 259 -14.64 7.65 28.78
C PHE A 259 -14.50 9.13 29.14
N ASP A 260 -15.13 9.55 30.24
CA ASP A 260 -15.08 10.93 30.73
C ASP A 260 -13.74 11.17 31.46
N PHE A 261 -12.77 11.80 30.78
CA PHE A 261 -11.42 11.95 31.32
C PHE A 261 -11.35 12.98 32.47
N THR A 262 -12.37 13.82 32.59
CA THR A 262 -12.42 14.85 33.64
C THR A 262 -12.89 14.28 34.97
N LYS A 263 -13.57 13.13 34.96
CA LYS A 263 -14.10 12.45 36.16
C LYS A 263 -13.43 11.12 36.44
N ASP A 264 -13.13 10.32 35.41
CA ASP A 264 -12.46 9.03 35.58
C ASP A 264 -10.93 9.18 35.57
N ILE A 265 -10.44 9.80 36.65
CA ILE A 265 -9.03 10.16 36.84
C ILE A 265 -8.11 8.94 36.82
N LYS A 266 -8.53 7.82 37.44
CA LYS A 266 -7.70 6.60 37.48
C LYS A 266 -7.55 5.99 36.10
N THR A 267 -8.63 5.93 35.31
CA THR A 267 -8.53 5.45 33.93
C THR A 267 -7.67 6.38 33.08
N PHE A 268 -7.77 7.70 33.24
CA PHE A 268 -6.89 8.64 32.56
C PHE A 268 -5.42 8.39 32.91
N ILE A 269 -5.07 8.31 34.21
CA ILE A 269 -3.70 7.99 34.67
C ILE A 269 -3.22 6.67 34.04
N ARG A 270 -4.06 5.61 34.09
CA ARG A 270 -3.75 4.30 33.49
C ARG A 270 -3.43 4.39 32.00
N VAL A 271 -4.20 5.16 31.23
CA VAL A 271 -3.99 5.35 29.78
C VAL A 271 -2.71 6.14 29.52
N ILE A 272 -2.49 7.24 30.23
CA ILE A 272 -1.32 8.09 30.00
C ILE A 272 -0.03 7.38 30.40
N MET A 273 -0.02 6.69 31.55
CA MET A 273 1.12 5.88 31.97
C MET A 273 1.43 4.78 30.96
N SER A 274 0.42 4.08 30.41
CA SER A 274 0.65 3.01 29.43
C SER A 274 1.30 3.50 28.13
N LEU A 275 1.09 4.77 27.77
CA LEU A 275 1.67 5.39 26.57
C LEU A 275 3.05 6.01 26.85
N LEU A 276 3.21 6.78 27.94
CA LEU A 276 4.46 7.51 28.23
C LEU A 276 5.62 6.60 28.66
N TYR A 277 5.32 5.46 29.28
CA TYR A 277 6.32 4.51 29.78
C TYR A 277 6.54 3.30 28.85
N ALA A 278 5.92 3.33 27.67
CA ALA A 278 6.12 2.31 26.66
C ALA A 278 7.56 2.39 26.10
N THR A 279 8.17 1.24 25.87
CA THR A 279 9.39 1.14 25.07
C THR A 279 9.11 1.50 23.60
N ARG A 280 10.17 1.74 22.82
CA ARG A 280 10.03 1.99 21.38
C ARG A 280 9.29 0.85 20.66
N GLU A 281 9.57 -0.39 21.03
CA GLU A 281 8.94 -1.57 20.44
C GLU A 281 7.46 -1.65 20.81
N GLU A 282 7.11 -1.50 22.10
CA GLU A 282 5.72 -1.54 22.57
C GLU A 282 4.85 -0.43 21.97
N ILE A 283 5.42 0.76 21.73
CA ILE A 283 4.70 1.89 21.11
C ILE A 283 4.64 1.80 19.57
N GLY A 284 5.22 0.76 18.97
CA GLY A 284 5.03 0.39 17.56
C GLY A 284 6.17 0.71 16.61
N TYR A 285 7.37 0.99 17.11
CA TYR A 285 8.58 1.03 16.27
C TYR A 285 9.18 -0.36 16.09
N ASP A 286 9.60 -0.65 14.86
CA ASP A 286 10.34 -1.85 14.52
C ASP A 286 11.79 -1.76 15.03
N PRO A 287 12.25 -2.70 15.88
CA PRO A 287 13.60 -2.69 16.43
C PRO A 287 14.69 -3.05 15.41
N THR A 288 14.30 -3.58 14.25
CA THR A 288 15.20 -4.07 13.18
C THR A 288 15.31 -3.10 12.01
N VAL A 289 14.68 -1.92 12.09
CA VAL A 289 14.78 -0.85 11.08
C VAL A 289 15.32 0.41 11.74
N HIS A 290 16.53 0.80 11.35
CA HIS A 290 17.24 1.91 11.96
C HIS A 290 17.25 3.11 11.02
N ARG A 291 16.71 4.23 11.49
CA ARG A 291 16.81 5.51 10.77
C ARG A 291 18.17 6.14 11.11
N VAL A 292 18.99 6.39 10.09
CA VAL A 292 20.36 6.89 10.23
C VAL A 292 20.63 8.02 9.26
N GLU A 293 21.55 8.92 9.64
CA GLU A 293 22.07 9.93 8.72
C GLU A 293 23.38 9.45 8.10
N HIS A 294 23.48 9.52 6.77
CA HIS A 294 24.67 9.15 6.02
C HIS A 294 24.83 10.09 4.83
N ASP A 295 26.02 10.68 4.68
CA ASP A 295 26.34 11.65 3.63
C ASP A 295 25.32 12.81 3.53
N GLY A 296 24.88 13.33 4.69
CA GLY A 296 23.91 14.43 4.78
C GLY A 296 22.49 14.07 4.34
N ARG A 297 22.17 12.77 4.25
CA ARG A 297 20.83 12.26 3.92
C ARG A 297 20.35 11.25 4.95
N ILE A 298 19.06 11.29 5.24
CA ILE A 298 18.41 10.26 6.03
C ILE A 298 18.25 9.01 5.17
N CYS A 299 18.68 7.86 5.70
CA CYS A 299 18.47 6.55 5.12
C CYS A 299 18.08 5.54 6.21
N TYR A 300 17.65 4.35 5.78
CA TYR A 300 17.25 3.29 6.68
C TYR A 300 18.24 2.12 6.57
N VAL A 301 18.54 1.49 7.69
CA VAL A 301 19.30 0.22 7.75
C VAL A 301 18.37 -0.86 8.25
N TYR A 302 18.19 -1.90 7.45
CA TYR A 302 17.39 -3.07 7.80
C TYR A 302 18.31 -4.17 8.33
N GLU A 303 18.00 -4.68 9.53
CA GLU A 303 18.59 -5.90 10.09
C GLU A 303 17.76 -7.12 9.68
N LEU A 304 18.40 -8.08 9.02
CA LEU A 304 17.80 -9.36 8.66
C LEU A 304 18.52 -10.50 9.40
N LYS A 305 17.76 -11.34 10.10
CA LYS A 305 18.28 -12.57 10.71
C LYS A 305 18.17 -13.70 9.70
N THR A 306 19.30 -14.03 9.08
CA THR A 306 19.38 -15.08 8.05
C THR A 306 20.01 -16.34 8.62
N VAL A 307 19.95 -17.46 7.88
CA VAL A 307 20.63 -18.72 8.26
C VAL A 307 22.15 -18.57 8.41
N GLU A 308 22.75 -17.60 7.72
CA GLU A 308 24.19 -17.28 7.78
C GLU A 308 24.54 -16.29 8.92
N GLY A 309 23.53 -15.86 9.69
CA GLY A 309 23.66 -14.83 10.71
C GLY A 309 22.98 -13.52 10.31
N ARG A 310 23.28 -12.47 11.08
CA ARG A 310 22.69 -11.14 10.89
C ARG A 310 23.34 -10.43 9.71
N LYS A 311 22.52 -9.91 8.81
CA LYS A 311 22.93 -9.06 7.70
C LYS A 311 22.27 -7.69 7.82
N TYR A 312 22.97 -6.66 7.36
CA TYR A 312 22.52 -5.27 7.42
C TYR A 312 22.49 -4.68 6.02
N PHE A 313 21.37 -4.06 5.66
CA PHE A 313 21.19 -3.45 4.34
C PHE A 313 20.80 -1.99 4.49
N ARG A 314 21.62 -1.09 3.96
CA ARG A 314 21.35 0.34 3.95
C ARG A 314 20.63 0.72 2.66
N THR A 315 19.52 1.44 2.77
CA THR A 315 18.75 1.93 1.63
C THR A 315 19.52 3.02 0.87
N LEU A 316 19.34 3.02 -0.45
CA LEU A 316 19.83 4.05 -1.37
C LEU A 316 18.66 4.87 -1.89
N ASP A 317 17.76 4.23 -2.63
CA ASP A 317 16.64 4.87 -3.32
C ASP A 317 15.38 3.98 -3.26
N PRO A 318 14.16 4.55 -3.21
CA PRO A 318 12.94 3.76 -3.31
C PRO A 318 12.73 3.27 -4.75
N LEU A 319 12.59 1.94 -4.93
CA LEU A 319 12.22 1.32 -6.21
C LEU A 319 10.70 1.20 -6.36
N PHE A 320 10.00 0.96 -5.25
CA PHE A 320 8.54 0.91 -5.20
C PHE A 320 8.03 1.28 -3.80
N ASN A 321 6.96 2.05 -3.71
CA ASN A 321 6.30 2.34 -2.44
C ASN A 321 4.78 2.44 -2.61
N SER A 322 4.06 1.55 -1.94
CA SER A 322 2.60 1.49 -2.00
C SER A 322 1.94 2.61 -1.16
N ARG A 323 1.44 3.67 -1.81
CA ARG A 323 0.77 4.81 -1.17
C ARG A 323 -0.76 4.67 -1.10
N VAL A 324 -1.26 3.51 -0.68
CA VAL A 324 -2.71 3.29 -0.54
C VAL A 324 -3.27 4.06 0.67
N LEU A 325 -4.46 4.64 0.52
CA LEU A 325 -5.12 5.46 1.55
C LEU A 325 -5.52 4.70 2.84
N CYS A 326 -5.77 3.39 2.78
CA CYS A 326 -6.07 2.57 3.96
C CYS A 326 -4.78 2.23 4.74
N ILE A 327 -4.86 1.99 6.05
CA ILE A 327 -3.67 1.62 6.84
C ILE A 327 -3.37 0.13 6.68
N THR A 328 -4.42 -0.69 6.60
CA THR A 328 -4.31 -2.13 6.46
C THR A 328 -3.83 -2.57 5.06
N GLY A 329 -3.40 -3.82 4.96
CA GLY A 329 -2.98 -4.45 3.70
C GLY A 329 -1.52 -4.87 3.71
N ARG A 330 -0.97 -5.14 2.52
CA ARG A 330 0.41 -5.64 2.38
C ARG A 330 1.49 -4.57 2.54
N LYS A 331 1.17 -3.33 2.18
CA LYS A 331 2.04 -2.16 2.35
C LYS A 331 3.48 -2.38 1.86
N THR A 332 3.58 -2.98 0.68
CA THR A 332 4.85 -3.35 0.06
C THR A 332 5.70 -2.11 -0.22
N ARG A 333 6.95 -2.17 0.24
CA ARG A 333 8.02 -1.23 -0.10
C ARG A 333 9.18 -2.01 -0.71
N VAL A 334 9.78 -1.46 -1.75
CA VAL A 334 10.99 -2.02 -2.35
C VAL A 334 12.03 -0.92 -2.43
N TRP A 335 13.21 -1.20 -1.92
CA TRP A 335 14.34 -0.29 -1.87
C TRP A 335 15.48 -0.83 -2.71
N GLU A 336 16.17 0.04 -3.42
CA GLU A 336 17.54 -0.22 -3.79
C GLU A 336 18.39 -0.10 -2.53
N ALA A 337 19.24 -1.08 -2.26
CA ALA A 337 20.04 -1.14 -1.05
C ALA A 337 21.43 -1.72 -1.30
N VAL A 338 22.31 -1.59 -0.31
CA VAL A 338 23.64 -2.20 -0.29
C VAL A 338 23.91 -2.84 1.06
N GLU A 339 24.65 -3.94 1.06
CA GLU A 339 25.07 -4.60 2.30
C GLU A 339 26.13 -3.75 3.03
N VAL A 340 25.95 -3.59 4.33
CA VAL A 340 26.80 -2.82 5.24
C VAL A 340 27.21 -3.68 6.44
N ALA A 341 28.24 -3.26 7.17
CA ALA A 341 28.77 -4.04 8.30
C ALA A 341 27.97 -3.86 9.60
N GLY A 342 27.18 -2.80 9.72
CA GLY A 342 26.36 -2.52 10.89
C GLY A 342 25.55 -1.23 10.75
N ILE A 343 25.02 -0.74 11.86
CA ILE A 343 24.01 0.33 11.91
C ILE A 343 24.58 1.73 12.22
N ALA A 344 25.89 1.87 12.47
CA ALA A 344 26.47 3.14 12.89
C ALA A 344 27.92 3.35 12.42
N GLY A 345 28.32 4.62 12.34
CA GLY A 345 29.70 5.04 12.10
C GLY A 345 30.30 4.46 10.80
N PRO A 346 31.57 4.04 10.81
CA PRO A 346 32.21 3.43 9.64
C PRO A 346 31.51 2.18 9.12
N ALA A 347 30.72 1.50 9.97
CA ALA A 347 30.01 0.27 9.61
C ALA A 347 28.83 0.52 8.64
N LEU A 348 28.37 1.77 8.49
CA LEU A 348 27.39 2.19 7.49
C LEU A 348 27.96 2.25 6.06
N LYS A 349 29.28 2.22 5.93
CA LYS A 349 29.92 2.16 4.61
C LYS A 349 29.59 0.81 3.97
N LYS A 350 29.33 0.87 2.68
CA LYS A 350 29.12 -0.30 1.83
C LYS A 350 30.27 -1.30 2.03
N LYS A 351 29.95 -2.58 2.27
CA LYS A 351 30.97 -3.64 2.36
C LYS A 351 31.76 -3.73 1.05
N HIS A 352 33.06 -4.00 1.15
CA HIS A 352 33.90 -4.19 -0.03
C HIS A 352 33.36 -5.32 -0.90
N GLY A 353 33.22 -5.08 -2.21
CA GLY A 353 32.67 -6.06 -3.16
C GLY A 353 31.14 -6.24 -3.12
N ALA A 354 30.42 -5.59 -2.21
CA ALA A 354 28.96 -5.69 -2.19
C ALA A 354 28.35 -5.15 -3.49
N ARG A 355 27.34 -5.83 -4.03
CA ARG A 355 26.53 -5.31 -5.14
C ARG A 355 25.34 -4.50 -4.64
N LYS A 356 24.71 -3.74 -5.53
CA LYS A 356 23.38 -3.19 -5.30
C LYS A 356 22.38 -4.34 -5.31
N VAL A 357 21.40 -4.29 -4.41
CA VAL A 357 20.37 -5.31 -4.22
C VAL A 357 19.00 -4.64 -4.09
N ALA A 358 17.92 -5.38 -4.35
CA ALA A 358 16.57 -4.87 -4.12
C ALA A 358 15.99 -5.49 -2.83
N LEU A 359 15.76 -4.69 -1.81
CA LEU A 359 15.17 -5.11 -0.53
C LEU A 359 13.66 -4.89 -0.58
N LYS A 360 12.87 -5.96 -0.51
CA LYS A 360 11.41 -5.92 -0.41
C LYS A 360 10.97 -6.10 1.04
N ASP A 361 10.09 -5.22 1.49
CA ASP A 361 9.49 -5.16 2.82
C ASP A 361 7.97 -5.23 2.69
N VAL A 362 7.32 -6.24 3.28
CA VAL A 362 5.91 -6.57 2.98
C VAL A 362 5.20 -7.25 4.15
N TRP A 363 3.90 -7.01 4.29
CA TRP A 363 3.03 -7.64 5.28
C TRP A 363 2.21 -8.78 4.67
N LEU A 364 2.43 -10.00 5.13
CA LEU A 364 1.71 -11.21 4.71
C LEU A 364 0.62 -11.56 5.70
N ASP A 365 -0.39 -12.33 5.28
CA ASP A 365 -1.29 -12.97 6.25
C ASP A 365 -0.51 -14.07 6.97
N GLU A 366 -0.74 -14.26 8.27
CA GLU A 366 -0.01 -15.22 9.12
C GLU A 366 0.03 -16.66 8.56
N SER A 367 -1.00 -17.07 7.81
CA SER A 367 -1.08 -18.40 7.18
C SER A 367 -0.50 -18.47 5.76
N SER A 368 0.02 -17.36 5.23
CA SER A 368 0.62 -17.33 3.90
C SER A 368 2.04 -17.88 3.93
N LYS A 369 2.41 -18.64 2.90
CA LYS A 369 3.80 -19.04 2.65
C LYS A 369 4.59 -17.81 2.20
N THR A 370 5.87 -17.77 2.55
CA THR A 370 6.80 -16.75 2.08
C THR A 370 7.11 -16.93 0.60
N GLU A 371 7.55 -15.86 -0.05
CA GLU A 371 7.96 -15.92 -1.47
C GLU A 371 9.13 -16.90 -1.67
N LYS A 372 10.06 -16.96 -0.71
CA LYS A 372 11.20 -17.89 -0.76
C LYS A 372 10.73 -19.35 -0.69
N GLU A 373 9.87 -19.70 0.25
CA GLU A 373 9.34 -21.07 0.37
C GLU A 373 8.59 -21.52 -0.88
N ILE A 374 7.88 -20.61 -1.54
CA ILE A 374 7.18 -20.90 -2.80
C ILE A 374 8.19 -21.11 -3.92
N GLN A 375 9.17 -20.22 -4.05
CA GLN A 375 10.21 -20.32 -5.07
C GLN A 375 11.01 -21.62 -4.94
N ASP A 376 11.42 -21.99 -3.72
CA ASP A 376 12.15 -23.23 -3.45
C ASP A 376 11.31 -24.45 -3.89
N LYS A 377 10.01 -24.48 -3.57
CA LYS A 377 9.11 -25.57 -4.01
C LYS A 377 8.92 -25.64 -5.52
N VAL A 378 8.85 -24.50 -6.20
CA VAL A 378 8.79 -24.44 -7.66
C VAL A 378 10.08 -25.02 -8.25
N PHE A 379 11.25 -24.62 -7.72
CA PHE A 379 12.54 -25.09 -8.21
C PHE A 379 12.75 -26.58 -7.96
N ASP A 380 12.39 -27.10 -6.77
CA ASP A 380 12.40 -28.53 -6.47
C ASP A 380 11.51 -29.33 -7.44
N ALA A 381 10.36 -28.76 -7.84
CA ALA A 381 9.48 -29.39 -8.81
C ALA A 381 10.08 -29.40 -10.21
N LEU A 382 10.73 -28.30 -10.63
CA LEU A 382 11.41 -28.19 -11.92
C LEU A 382 12.56 -29.18 -12.07
N GLU A 383 13.30 -29.48 -11.00
CA GLU A 383 14.37 -30.50 -11.02
C GLU A 383 13.85 -31.92 -11.34
N ARG A 384 12.56 -32.18 -11.14
CA ARG A 384 11.93 -33.48 -11.41
C ARG A 384 11.32 -33.59 -12.82
N VAL A 385 11.29 -32.50 -13.58
CA VAL A 385 10.67 -32.45 -14.92
C VAL A 385 11.53 -33.20 -15.95
N LYS A 386 10.90 -34.05 -16.74
CA LYS A 386 11.52 -34.83 -17.81
C LYS A 386 11.12 -34.31 -19.20
N GLU A 387 11.83 -34.73 -20.24
CA GLU A 387 11.49 -34.34 -21.63
C GLU A 387 10.05 -34.72 -22.05
N GLU A 388 9.53 -35.81 -21.48
CA GLU A 388 8.17 -36.32 -21.74
C GLU A 388 7.08 -35.33 -21.31
N ASP A 389 7.32 -34.58 -20.22
CA ASP A 389 6.35 -33.66 -19.61
C ASP A 389 6.05 -32.44 -20.49
N TYR A 390 6.96 -32.10 -21.40
CA TYR A 390 6.80 -31.02 -22.38
C TYR A 390 6.81 -31.52 -23.84
N SER A 391 6.43 -32.78 -24.05
CA SER A 391 6.27 -33.36 -25.40
C SER A 391 5.19 -32.65 -26.24
N TRP A 392 4.22 -31.99 -25.61
CA TRP A 392 3.24 -31.13 -26.29
C TRP A 392 3.87 -29.87 -26.90
N ALA A 393 5.04 -29.44 -26.41
CA ALA A 393 5.68 -28.21 -26.86
C ALA A 393 6.28 -28.40 -28.27
N PRO A 394 6.07 -27.46 -29.19
CA PRO A 394 6.68 -27.53 -30.52
C PRO A 394 8.21 -27.35 -30.44
N SER A 395 8.94 -27.80 -31.47
CA SER A 395 10.42 -27.81 -31.47
C SER A 395 11.03 -26.46 -31.10
N TYR A 396 10.54 -25.38 -31.69
CA TYR A 396 10.99 -24.01 -31.44
C TYR A 396 10.65 -23.46 -30.04
N LEU A 397 9.72 -24.07 -29.30
CA LEU A 397 9.53 -23.77 -27.87
C LEU A 397 10.47 -24.63 -27.00
N ARG A 398 10.70 -25.89 -27.38
CA ARG A 398 11.64 -26.79 -26.67
C ARG A 398 13.07 -26.25 -26.66
N GLU A 399 13.46 -25.48 -27.67
CA GLU A 399 14.74 -24.76 -27.71
C GLU A 399 14.92 -23.75 -26.56
N TYR A 400 13.82 -23.25 -25.99
CA TYR A 400 13.85 -22.36 -24.82
C TYR A 400 13.68 -23.14 -23.50
N ILE A 401 12.86 -24.19 -23.50
CA ILE A 401 12.60 -25.02 -22.30
C ILE A 401 13.84 -25.84 -21.91
N ARG A 402 14.51 -26.51 -22.87
CA ARG A 402 15.67 -27.38 -22.55
C ARG A 402 16.81 -26.64 -21.84
N PRO A 403 17.30 -25.48 -22.33
CA PRO A 403 18.32 -24.72 -21.63
C PRO A 403 17.81 -24.02 -20.35
N ALA A 404 16.49 -23.98 -20.14
CA ALA A 404 15.92 -23.52 -18.88
C ALA A 404 15.92 -24.64 -17.82
N LEU A 405 15.67 -25.89 -18.20
CA LEU A 405 15.67 -27.01 -17.26
C LEU A 405 17.08 -27.57 -17.00
N HIS A 406 18.01 -27.36 -17.92
CA HIS A 406 19.40 -27.82 -17.76
C HIS A 406 20.16 -26.99 -16.71
N ASP A 407 20.78 -27.68 -15.74
CA ASP A 407 21.74 -27.12 -14.76
C ASP A 407 21.25 -25.83 -14.06
N GLY A 408 19.99 -25.83 -13.61
CA GLY A 408 19.41 -24.68 -12.90
C GLY A 408 19.14 -23.45 -13.77
N GLY A 409 19.13 -23.58 -15.10
CA GLY A 409 18.91 -22.48 -16.05
C GLY A 409 17.61 -21.70 -15.84
N TYR A 410 16.63 -22.25 -15.13
CA TYR A 410 15.33 -21.63 -14.85
C TYR A 410 15.47 -20.43 -13.93
N LYS A 411 16.52 -20.37 -13.10
CA LYS A 411 16.82 -19.24 -12.21
C LYS A 411 16.99 -17.92 -12.95
N LYS A 412 17.29 -17.94 -14.26
CA LYS A 412 17.40 -16.73 -15.09
C LYS A 412 16.04 -16.08 -15.41
N TYR A 413 14.91 -16.74 -15.16
CA TYR A 413 13.57 -16.23 -15.44
C TYR A 413 12.83 -15.72 -14.19
N PHE A 414 13.38 -15.96 -13.00
CA PHE A 414 12.83 -15.49 -11.72
C PHE A 414 13.84 -14.56 -11.04
N MET A 415 13.36 -13.66 -10.18
CA MET A 415 14.23 -12.83 -9.34
C MET A 415 14.98 -13.71 -8.31
N GLU A 416 16.30 -13.53 -8.19
CA GLU A 416 17.13 -14.33 -7.27
C GLU A 416 16.92 -13.85 -5.83
N ILE A 417 16.45 -14.72 -4.93
CA ILE A 417 16.32 -14.39 -3.50
C ILE A 417 17.61 -14.77 -2.78
N LEU A 418 18.36 -13.79 -2.28
CA LEU A 418 19.62 -14.00 -1.56
C LEU A 418 19.41 -14.40 -0.11
N CYS A 419 18.46 -13.74 0.55
CA CYS A 419 18.09 -14.02 1.92
C CYS A 419 16.75 -13.37 2.24
N ASP A 420 16.11 -13.89 3.27
CA ASP A 420 14.83 -13.43 3.78
C ASP A 420 14.77 -13.56 5.31
N THR A 421 13.75 -12.96 5.91
CA THR A 421 13.42 -13.10 7.32
C THR A 421 11.93 -12.89 7.51
N LEU A 422 11.37 -13.67 8.44
CA LEU A 422 10.00 -13.48 8.93
C LEU A 422 10.07 -12.89 10.34
N LEU A 423 9.28 -11.85 10.58
CA LEU A 423 9.22 -11.12 11.85
C LEU A 423 7.87 -11.37 12.53
N PRO A 424 7.76 -11.08 13.85
CA PRO A 424 6.51 -11.24 14.59
C PRO A 424 5.34 -10.49 13.95
N GLY A 425 4.15 -11.06 14.09
CA GLY A 425 2.92 -10.47 13.58
C GLY A 425 2.36 -9.35 14.45
N THR A 426 1.43 -8.59 13.87
CA THR A 426 0.61 -7.63 14.63
C THR A 426 -0.23 -8.36 15.69
N LYS A 427 -0.68 -7.66 16.74
CA LYS A 427 -1.69 -8.20 17.66
C LYS A 427 -2.93 -8.69 16.87
N PRO A 428 -3.52 -9.86 17.19
CA PRO A 428 -4.74 -10.33 16.54
C PRO A 428 -5.94 -9.46 16.90
N ARG A 429 -7.01 -9.51 16.09
CA ARG A 429 -8.26 -8.82 16.42
C ARG A 429 -8.91 -9.43 17.67
N HIS A 430 -9.12 -8.62 18.70
CA HIS A 430 -9.91 -9.01 19.88
C HIS A 430 -11.37 -9.34 19.51
N PRO A 431 -11.99 -10.41 20.04
CA PRO A 431 -13.36 -10.82 19.69
C PRO A 431 -14.44 -9.76 19.94
N THR A 432 -14.25 -8.88 20.93
CA THR A 432 -15.21 -7.81 21.24
C THR A 432 -15.10 -6.59 20.31
N ALA A 433 -14.08 -6.55 19.43
CA ALA A 433 -13.90 -5.47 18.47
C ALA A 433 -14.83 -5.67 17.27
N THR A 434 -15.87 -4.84 17.18
CA THR A 434 -16.94 -4.97 16.18
C THR A 434 -16.82 -3.89 15.09
N PRO A 435 -17.14 -4.19 13.81
CA PRO A 435 -17.08 -3.20 12.73
C PRO A 435 -17.99 -2.00 12.96
N ARG A 436 -17.44 -0.79 12.80
CA ARG A 436 -18.16 0.48 13.00
C ARG A 436 -17.86 1.49 11.89
N PRO A 437 -18.41 1.26 10.68
CA PRO A 437 -18.17 2.13 9.53
C PRO A 437 -18.85 3.51 9.63
N ASP A 438 -19.75 3.68 10.60
CA ASP A 438 -20.41 4.93 10.94
C ASP A 438 -19.47 5.89 11.71
N LEU A 439 -18.37 5.42 12.31
CA LEU A 439 -17.46 6.26 13.10
C LEU A 439 -16.92 7.47 12.34
N LEU A 440 -16.73 7.33 11.03
CA LEU A 440 -16.14 8.33 10.13
C LEU A 440 -17.15 8.93 9.14
N LYS A 441 -18.44 8.55 9.20
CA LYS A 441 -19.48 9.10 8.32
C LYS A 441 -20.22 10.25 9.01
N PRO A 442 -20.46 11.39 8.34
CA PRO A 442 -21.32 12.43 8.89
C PRO A 442 -22.77 11.92 8.98
N GLN A 443 -23.47 12.29 10.05
CA GLN A 443 -24.89 12.02 10.22
C GLN A 443 -25.66 13.02 9.34
N LEU A 444 -26.25 12.56 8.24
CA LEU A 444 -27.09 13.40 7.37
C LEU A 444 -28.41 13.68 8.09
N ALA A 445 -28.78 14.95 8.23
CA ALA A 445 -30.18 15.32 8.34
C ALA A 445 -30.89 14.87 7.04
N GLU A 446 -32.08 14.28 7.17
CA GLU A 446 -32.89 13.82 6.03
C GLU A 446 -33.07 14.94 5.00
N VAL A 447 -32.35 14.84 3.88
CA VAL A 447 -32.62 15.59 2.67
C VAL A 447 -32.54 14.61 1.52
N GLU A 448 -33.68 14.34 0.89
CA GLU A 448 -33.78 13.61 -0.36
C GLU A 448 -32.98 14.33 -1.45
N VAL A 449 -31.88 13.72 -1.92
CA VAL A 449 -31.30 14.08 -3.22
C VAL A 449 -30.83 12.83 -3.96
N SER A 450 -31.39 12.73 -5.17
CA SER A 450 -31.13 11.82 -6.28
C SER A 450 -29.71 11.24 -6.42
N SER A 451 -29.69 9.92 -6.55
CA SER A 451 -28.54 9.04 -6.75
C SER A 451 -27.72 9.37 -8.01
N LYS A 452 -26.45 9.76 -7.82
CA LYS A 452 -25.40 9.56 -8.82
C LYS A 452 -24.37 8.57 -8.28
N SER A 453 -24.22 7.48 -9.03
CA SER A 453 -23.31 6.36 -8.82
C SER A 453 -21.87 6.80 -8.52
N ILE A 454 -21.29 6.34 -7.40
CA ILE A 454 -19.87 6.53 -7.07
C ILE A 454 -19.28 5.18 -6.62
N LEU A 455 -18.26 4.75 -7.38
CA LEU A 455 -17.52 3.49 -7.26
C LEU A 455 -16.93 3.23 -5.86
N GLN A 456 -16.95 1.95 -5.50
CA GLN A 456 -16.50 1.40 -4.22
C GLN A 456 -15.35 0.41 -4.52
N GLY A 457 -14.23 0.51 -3.79
CA GLY A 457 -12.98 -0.18 -4.14
C GLY A 457 -12.50 -1.18 -3.08
N SER A 458 -12.60 -2.47 -3.40
CA SER A 458 -12.21 -3.67 -2.62
C SER A 458 -10.68 -3.95 -2.50
N THR A 459 -10.31 -4.68 -1.42
CA THR A 459 -8.97 -5.21 -1.08
C THR A 459 -8.60 -6.53 -1.79
N GLN A 460 -7.32 -6.77 -2.05
CA GLN A 460 -6.68 -7.86 -2.84
C GLN A 460 -6.71 -9.29 -2.24
N ALA A 461 -7.75 -9.66 -1.48
CA ALA A 461 -8.17 -11.04 -1.24
C ALA A 461 -9.48 -11.02 -0.43
N TRP A 462 -10.54 -11.69 -0.92
CA TRP A 462 -11.78 -11.90 -0.17
C TRP A 462 -11.95 -13.40 0.09
N VAL A 463 -12.06 -13.78 1.36
CA VAL A 463 -12.34 -15.15 1.80
C VAL A 463 -13.84 -15.25 2.05
N SER A 464 -14.54 -16.07 1.25
CA SER A 464 -15.96 -16.38 1.46
C SER A 464 -16.09 -17.61 2.37
N GLY A 465 -16.48 -17.42 3.63
CA GLY A 465 -16.87 -18.50 4.55
C GLY A 465 -18.38 -18.49 4.79
N ARG A 466 -19.09 -19.59 4.50
CA ARG A 466 -20.54 -19.75 4.72
C ARG A 466 -20.80 -20.35 6.12
N SER A 467 -21.75 -19.76 6.85
CA SER A 467 -22.46 -20.43 7.95
C SER A 467 -23.95 -20.47 7.62
N SER A 468 -24.52 -21.66 7.67
CA SER A 468 -25.93 -21.97 7.50
C SER A 468 -26.79 -21.30 8.58
N ARG A 469 -27.88 -20.62 8.22
CA ARG A 469 -29.01 -20.34 9.13
C ARG A 469 -30.36 -20.28 8.41
N ASN A 470 -31.32 -20.93 9.07
CA ASN A 470 -32.73 -21.13 8.75
C ASN A 470 -33.54 -19.84 8.59
N HIS A 471 -34.58 -19.96 7.77
CA HIS A 471 -35.62 -18.99 7.48
C HIS A 471 -36.41 -18.51 8.71
N SER A 472 -36.69 -17.20 8.75
CA SER A 472 -38.05 -16.70 8.95
C SER A 472 -38.18 -15.28 8.39
N SER A 473 -39.25 -15.12 7.61
CA SER A 473 -39.68 -14.04 6.74
C SER A 473 -39.91 -12.67 7.39
N GLY A 474 -39.51 -11.61 6.67
CA GLY A 474 -39.91 -10.22 6.93
C GLY A 474 -39.30 -9.29 5.89
N VAL A 475 -40.13 -8.84 4.93
CA VAL A 475 -39.75 -7.97 3.80
C VAL A 475 -39.23 -6.62 4.31
N SER A 476 -37.96 -6.33 4.04
CA SER A 476 -37.36 -5.00 4.10
C SER A 476 -36.27 -4.90 3.04
N SER A 477 -36.19 -3.75 2.37
CA SER A 477 -35.27 -3.44 1.28
C SER A 477 -33.81 -3.64 1.72
N THR A 478 -33.28 -4.83 1.43
CA THR A 478 -31.91 -5.19 1.79
C THR A 478 -30.92 -4.57 0.81
N THR A 479 -30.26 -3.51 1.27
CA THR A 479 -28.90 -3.20 0.86
C THR A 479 -28.11 -4.51 0.94
N LYS A 480 -27.56 -5.01 -0.18
CA LYS A 480 -26.80 -6.28 -0.21
C LYS A 480 -25.82 -6.31 0.97
N ALA A 481 -26.06 -7.20 1.93
CA ALA A 481 -25.18 -7.39 3.08
C ALA A 481 -23.82 -7.84 2.55
N ARG A 482 -22.84 -6.93 2.57
CA ARG A 482 -21.46 -7.25 2.22
C ARG A 482 -20.92 -8.25 3.25
N LEU A 483 -20.25 -9.29 2.77
CA LEU A 483 -19.64 -10.30 3.62
C LEU A 483 -18.70 -9.62 4.64
N PRO A 484 -18.67 -10.08 5.91
CA PRO A 484 -17.79 -9.52 6.93
C PRO A 484 -16.33 -9.58 6.47
N ARG A 485 -15.61 -8.48 6.63
CA ARG A 485 -14.16 -8.42 6.38
C ARG A 485 -13.45 -9.40 7.32
N ASP A 486 -12.59 -10.25 6.76
CA ASP A 486 -11.72 -11.13 7.54
C ASP A 486 -10.50 -10.33 8.01
N TYR A 487 -10.35 -10.16 9.32
CA TYR A 487 -9.29 -9.36 9.95
C TYR A 487 -8.13 -10.27 10.35
N LYS A 488 -7.56 -10.97 9.36
CA LYS A 488 -6.44 -11.89 9.58
C LYS A 488 -5.23 -11.15 10.14
N THR A 489 -4.58 -11.77 11.11
CA THR A 489 -3.29 -11.32 11.60
C THR A 489 -2.29 -11.26 10.46
N LYS A 490 -1.48 -10.19 10.44
CA LYS A 490 -0.39 -10.04 9.49
C LYS A 490 0.96 -10.21 10.16
N VAL A 491 1.85 -10.88 9.44
CA VAL A 491 3.26 -11.06 9.77
C VAL A 491 4.11 -10.22 8.82
N HIS A 492 5.21 -9.69 9.32
CA HIS A 492 6.10 -8.82 8.55
C HIS A 492 7.21 -9.67 7.92
N TYR A 493 7.32 -9.62 6.60
CA TYR A 493 8.25 -10.42 5.81
C TYR A 493 9.18 -9.50 5.04
N ARG A 494 10.47 -9.86 5.01
CA ARG A 494 11.49 -9.13 4.25
C ARG A 494 12.33 -10.10 3.46
N LEU A 495 12.69 -9.69 2.26
CA LEU A 495 13.60 -10.44 1.42
C LEU A 495 14.49 -9.51 0.60
N VAL A 496 15.65 -10.01 0.22
CA VAL A 496 16.64 -9.30 -0.58
C VAL A 496 16.82 -10.03 -1.90
N TYR A 497 16.47 -9.37 -2.99
CA TYR A 497 16.78 -9.84 -4.33
C TYR A 497 18.22 -9.51 -4.72
N GLY A 498 18.87 -10.43 -5.43
CA GLY A 498 20.23 -10.25 -5.92
C GLY A 498 20.33 -9.22 -7.04
N GLU A 499 19.28 -9.05 -7.82
CA GLU A 499 19.22 -8.09 -8.92
C GLU A 499 18.37 -6.86 -8.58
N VAL A 500 18.77 -5.72 -9.13
CA VAL A 500 18.01 -4.48 -9.13
C VAL A 500 17.48 -4.27 -10.54
N GLY A 501 16.18 -4.00 -10.65
CA GLY A 501 15.52 -3.77 -11.92
C GLY A 501 14.29 -2.88 -11.74
N HIS A 502 13.62 -2.59 -12.85
CA HIS A 502 12.43 -1.74 -12.88
C HIS A 502 11.27 -2.52 -13.48
N SER A 503 10.03 -2.15 -13.15
CA SER A 503 8.85 -2.82 -13.72
C SER A 503 8.79 -2.66 -15.24
N LEU A 504 8.02 -3.51 -15.91
CA LEU A 504 7.75 -3.41 -17.35
C LEU A 504 7.17 -2.04 -17.74
N ASP A 505 6.53 -1.34 -16.81
CA ASP A 505 6.05 0.03 -17.02
C ASP A 505 7.20 1.02 -17.30
N SER A 506 8.42 0.74 -16.91
CA SER A 506 9.57 1.61 -17.19
C SER A 506 10.20 1.40 -18.57
N ALA A 507 9.71 0.41 -19.34
CA ALA A 507 10.27 0.08 -20.65
C ALA A 507 10.22 1.28 -21.61
N GLN A 508 11.36 1.56 -22.25
CA GLN A 508 11.53 2.70 -23.16
C GLN A 508 11.12 2.38 -24.60
N ASP A 509 11.12 1.10 -24.97
CA ASP A 509 10.88 0.67 -26.34
C ASP A 509 10.15 -0.69 -26.40
N LEU A 510 9.44 -0.91 -27.52
CA LEU A 510 8.67 -2.13 -27.75
C LEU A 510 9.55 -3.39 -27.81
N LYS A 511 10.78 -3.29 -28.30
CA LYS A 511 11.69 -4.43 -28.42
C LYS A 511 12.05 -4.97 -27.04
N THR A 512 12.40 -4.09 -26.10
CA THR A 512 12.66 -4.43 -24.70
C THR A 512 11.41 -5.02 -24.05
N SER A 513 10.23 -4.39 -24.24
CA SER A 513 8.97 -4.89 -23.68
C SER A 513 8.64 -6.31 -24.15
N PHE A 514 8.71 -6.56 -25.47
CA PHE A 514 8.30 -7.84 -26.04
C PHE A 514 9.34 -8.95 -25.87
N ASN A 515 10.64 -8.63 -25.83
CA ASN A 515 11.66 -9.59 -25.39
C ASN A 515 11.43 -10.01 -23.94
N SER A 516 11.04 -9.07 -23.08
CA SER A 516 10.75 -9.35 -21.66
C SER A 516 9.48 -10.18 -21.49
N ILE A 517 8.43 -9.91 -22.28
CA ILE A 517 7.21 -10.74 -22.33
C ILE A 517 7.53 -12.16 -22.81
N GLN A 518 8.46 -12.30 -23.77
CA GLN A 518 8.92 -13.61 -24.22
C GLN A 518 9.62 -14.37 -23.08
N ASP A 519 10.50 -13.72 -22.32
CA ASP A 519 11.16 -14.33 -21.15
C ASP A 519 10.12 -14.72 -20.07
N VAL A 520 9.15 -13.86 -19.79
CA VAL A 520 8.07 -14.13 -18.81
C VAL A 520 7.15 -15.26 -19.27
N PHE A 521 6.86 -15.36 -20.57
CA PHE A 521 6.11 -16.50 -21.09
C PHE A 521 6.83 -17.82 -20.79
N VAL A 522 8.16 -17.87 -20.95
CA VAL A 522 8.96 -19.04 -20.55
C VAL A 522 8.87 -19.27 -19.03
N ALA A 523 8.89 -18.22 -18.21
CA ALA A 523 8.65 -18.34 -16.77
C ALA A 523 7.29 -18.97 -16.44
N LEU A 524 6.22 -18.60 -17.16
CA LEU A 524 4.88 -19.19 -16.99
C LEU A 524 4.83 -20.65 -17.46
N VAL A 525 5.58 -21.02 -18.51
CA VAL A 525 5.73 -22.43 -18.91
C VAL A 525 6.45 -23.21 -17.81
N LEU A 526 7.48 -22.65 -17.18
CA LEU A 526 8.18 -23.29 -16.07
C LEU A 526 7.26 -23.48 -14.86
N LEU A 527 6.46 -22.45 -14.50
CA LEU A 527 5.44 -22.60 -13.45
C LEU A 527 4.43 -23.69 -13.80
N TYR A 528 3.96 -23.75 -15.05
CA TYR A 528 3.07 -24.79 -15.53
C TYR A 528 3.67 -26.20 -15.38
N LEU A 529 4.93 -26.39 -15.77
CA LEU A 529 5.65 -27.67 -15.62
C LEU A 529 5.87 -28.04 -14.14
N ALA A 530 6.09 -27.04 -13.29
CA ALA A 530 6.15 -27.21 -11.84
C ALA A 530 4.77 -27.47 -11.19
N ARG A 531 3.67 -27.34 -11.96
CA ARG A 531 2.28 -27.38 -11.49
C ARG A 531 1.92 -26.23 -10.55
N TRP A 532 2.39 -25.02 -10.84
CA TRP A 532 2.05 -23.80 -10.12
C TRP A 532 1.37 -22.78 -11.04
N VAL A 533 0.48 -21.97 -10.46
CA VAL A 533 -0.17 -20.83 -11.11
C VAL A 533 0.22 -19.58 -10.34
N HIS A 534 0.64 -18.52 -11.04
CA HIS A 534 1.12 -17.26 -10.45
C HIS A 534 0.00 -16.42 -9.83
N ARG A 535 -1.15 -16.28 -10.54
CA ARG A 535 -2.39 -15.62 -10.09
C ARG A 535 -2.38 -14.10 -9.97
N ASP A 536 -1.22 -13.45 -10.13
CA ASP A 536 -1.09 -11.99 -10.23
C ASP A 536 -0.07 -11.54 -11.30
N VAL A 537 -0.19 -12.08 -12.52
CA VAL A 537 0.67 -11.63 -13.64
C VAL A 537 0.27 -10.20 -14.02
N SER A 538 1.21 -9.26 -13.87
CA SER A 538 0.99 -7.83 -14.12
C SER A 538 2.27 -7.16 -14.59
N THR A 539 2.18 -5.99 -15.21
CA THR A 539 3.36 -5.20 -15.62
C THR A 539 4.28 -4.86 -14.44
N GLY A 540 3.72 -4.68 -13.25
CA GLY A 540 4.46 -4.39 -12.02
C GLY A 540 5.20 -5.60 -11.42
N ASN A 541 4.86 -6.82 -11.83
CA ASN A 541 5.51 -8.06 -11.36
C ASN A 541 6.45 -8.65 -12.43
N ILE A 542 6.60 -7.96 -13.57
CA ILE A 542 7.59 -8.24 -14.60
C ILE A 542 8.72 -7.23 -14.44
N ILE A 543 9.88 -7.70 -14.01
CA ILE A 543 11.04 -6.85 -13.70
C ILE A 543 12.06 -6.94 -14.83
N LEU A 544 12.39 -5.78 -15.38
CA LEU A 544 13.44 -5.59 -16.38
C LEU A 544 14.79 -5.54 -15.67
N VAL A 545 15.64 -6.53 -15.94
CA VAL A 545 16.97 -6.66 -15.33
C VAL A 545 18.02 -6.66 -16.44
N GLU A 546 19.10 -5.92 -16.24
CA GLU A 546 20.24 -5.92 -17.14
C GLU A 546 20.92 -7.30 -17.13
N GLY A 547 20.86 -8.00 -18.28
CA GLY A 547 21.57 -9.24 -18.51
C GLY A 547 22.92 -9.01 -19.21
N THR A 548 23.70 -10.08 -19.36
CA THR A 548 25.00 -10.05 -20.06
C THR A 548 24.89 -9.78 -21.55
N ASP A 549 23.75 -10.17 -22.13
CA ASP A 549 23.45 -10.15 -23.56
C ASP A 549 22.37 -9.12 -23.92
N ARG A 550 21.28 -9.10 -23.15
CA ARG A 550 20.16 -8.15 -23.31
C ARG A 550 19.49 -7.86 -21.97
N ILE A 551 18.67 -6.81 -21.93
CA ILE A 551 17.70 -6.63 -20.85
C ILE A 551 16.72 -7.81 -20.89
N ARG A 552 16.56 -8.50 -19.76
CA ARG A 552 15.67 -9.66 -19.63
C ARG A 552 14.48 -9.33 -18.75
N GLY A 553 13.35 -9.96 -19.06
CA GLY A 553 12.18 -9.98 -18.19
C GLY A 553 12.28 -11.10 -17.17
N LYS A 554 12.29 -10.75 -15.88
CA LYS A 554 12.20 -11.71 -14.78
C LYS A 554 10.85 -11.58 -14.08
N LEU A 555 10.24 -12.72 -13.75
CA LEU A 555 9.01 -12.77 -12.98
C LEU A 555 9.33 -12.66 -11.48
N SER A 556 8.57 -11.81 -10.78
CA SER A 556 8.67 -11.60 -9.32
C SER A 556 7.30 -11.75 -8.66
N ASP A 557 7.26 -11.73 -7.33
CA ASP A 557 6.04 -11.66 -6.52
C ASP A 557 5.23 -12.97 -6.52
N LEU A 558 5.92 -14.08 -6.19
CA LEU A 558 5.31 -15.42 -6.11
C LEU A 558 4.40 -15.62 -4.87
N GLU A 559 4.18 -14.60 -4.04
CA GLU A 559 3.40 -14.70 -2.79
C GLU A 559 1.95 -15.17 -2.98
N TYR A 560 1.37 -14.93 -4.15
CA TYR A 560 0.02 -15.40 -4.49
C TYR A 560 0.02 -16.74 -5.24
N ALA A 561 1.19 -17.22 -5.66
CA ALA A 561 1.28 -18.41 -6.46
C ALA A 561 0.80 -19.61 -5.66
N LYS A 562 0.06 -20.48 -6.35
CA LYS A 562 -0.57 -21.65 -5.74
C LYS A 562 -0.23 -22.89 -6.56
N GLU A 563 0.08 -23.96 -5.86
CA GLU A 563 0.18 -25.29 -6.45
C GLU A 563 -1.18 -25.71 -6.99
N PHE A 564 -1.19 -26.19 -8.23
CA PHE A 564 -2.36 -26.66 -8.92
C PHE A 564 -2.76 -28.05 -8.40
N SER A 565 -3.77 -28.07 -7.53
CA SER A 565 -4.37 -29.29 -6.96
C SER A 565 -5.87 -29.34 -7.22
N ALA A 566 -6.35 -30.53 -7.59
CA ALA A 566 -7.75 -30.84 -7.84
C ALA A 566 -8.59 -30.85 -6.54
N ASP A 567 -7.94 -31.10 -5.40
CA ASP A 567 -8.61 -31.56 -4.16
C ASP A 567 -9.22 -30.44 -3.31
N THR A 568 -9.02 -29.16 -3.66
CA THR A 568 -9.64 -28.06 -2.89
C THR A 568 -11.10 -27.84 -3.31
N VAL A 569 -12.04 -28.08 -2.40
CA VAL A 569 -13.50 -27.92 -2.65
C VAL A 569 -13.90 -26.43 -2.77
N SER A 570 -13.12 -25.51 -2.19
CA SER A 570 -13.40 -24.07 -2.22
C SER A 570 -12.84 -23.37 -3.46
N GLY A 571 -13.60 -22.43 -4.03
CA GLY A 571 -13.09 -21.48 -5.03
C GLY A 571 -11.97 -20.61 -4.48
N ASP A 572 -11.09 -20.15 -5.35
CA ASP A 572 -9.95 -19.32 -4.94
C ASP A 572 -10.39 -17.87 -4.66
N PRO A 573 -9.77 -17.18 -3.68
CA PRO A 573 -10.04 -15.76 -3.50
C PRO A 573 -9.65 -15.01 -4.76
N LYS A 574 -10.45 -14.01 -5.12
CA LYS A 574 -10.17 -13.10 -6.22
C LYS A 574 -8.86 -12.34 -5.97
N THR A 575 -7.85 -12.66 -6.75
CA THR A 575 -6.52 -12.05 -6.74
C THR A 575 -6.19 -11.53 -8.12
N GLY A 576 -5.36 -10.49 -8.20
CA GLY A 576 -4.86 -9.98 -9.48
C GLY A 576 -5.05 -8.48 -9.67
N THR A 577 -4.22 -7.89 -10.52
CA THR A 577 -4.36 -6.48 -10.93
C THR A 577 -5.58 -6.29 -11.85
N PRO A 578 -6.58 -5.44 -11.53
CA PRO A 578 -7.85 -5.38 -12.29
C PRO A 578 -7.72 -5.19 -13.80
N TYR A 579 -6.72 -4.42 -14.25
CA TYR A 579 -6.46 -4.19 -15.68
C TYR A 579 -6.09 -5.48 -16.43
N PHE A 580 -5.46 -6.43 -15.73
CA PHE A 580 -4.95 -7.67 -16.28
C PHE A 580 -5.66 -8.89 -15.70
N MET A 581 -6.69 -8.67 -14.87
CA MET A 581 -7.41 -9.76 -14.23
C MET A 581 -8.16 -10.57 -15.30
N PRO A 582 -8.06 -11.91 -15.27
CA PRO A 582 -8.78 -12.78 -16.19
C PRO A 582 -10.29 -12.67 -15.99
N LEU A 583 -11.07 -12.75 -17.07
CA LEU A 583 -12.49 -12.43 -17.02
C LEU A 583 -13.32 -13.37 -16.12
N GLU A 584 -13.03 -14.67 -16.05
CA GLU A 584 -13.73 -15.57 -15.12
C GLU A 584 -13.52 -15.14 -13.67
N ILE A 585 -12.26 -14.81 -13.32
CA ILE A 585 -11.88 -14.35 -11.99
C ILE A 585 -12.44 -12.95 -11.70
N HIS A 586 -12.41 -12.05 -12.70
CA HIS A 586 -12.90 -10.68 -12.55
C HIS A 586 -14.42 -10.63 -12.38
N SER A 587 -15.15 -11.46 -13.12
CA SER A 587 -16.61 -11.55 -13.01
C SER A 587 -17.10 -12.48 -11.88
N SER A 588 -16.20 -13.25 -11.26
CA SER A 588 -16.53 -14.34 -10.34
C SER A 588 -17.52 -15.35 -10.95
N SER A 589 -17.47 -15.53 -12.26
CA SER A 589 -18.41 -16.35 -13.04
C SER A 589 -17.64 -17.12 -14.12
N THR A 590 -17.93 -18.41 -14.27
CA THR A 590 -17.33 -19.23 -15.33
C THR A 590 -17.98 -18.93 -16.67
N PHE A 591 -17.19 -18.95 -17.76
CA PHE A 591 -17.74 -18.73 -19.10
C PHE A 591 -18.61 -19.89 -19.59
N TYR A 592 -18.38 -21.07 -19.05
CA TYR A 592 -19.18 -22.26 -19.30
C TYR A 592 -20.20 -22.45 -18.17
N ILE A 593 -21.49 -22.47 -18.54
CA ILE A 593 -22.59 -22.97 -17.72
C ILE A 593 -22.94 -24.33 -18.34
N PRO A 594 -22.79 -25.47 -17.62
CA PRO A 594 -23.24 -26.75 -18.14
C PRO A 594 -24.74 -26.65 -18.45
N PRO A 595 -25.24 -27.27 -19.54
CA PRO A 595 -26.68 -27.45 -19.67
C PRO A 595 -27.17 -28.25 -18.45
N PHE A 596 -28.06 -27.64 -17.66
CA PHE A 596 -28.67 -28.30 -16.52
C PHE A 596 -29.28 -29.64 -16.94
N SER A 597 -28.86 -30.69 -16.23
CA SER A 597 -29.70 -31.82 -15.80
C SER A 597 -31.06 -31.93 -16.47
N VAL A 598 -31.08 -32.46 -17.70
CA VAL A 598 -32.32 -32.98 -18.29
C VAL A 598 -32.62 -34.25 -17.50
N LEU A 599 -33.57 -34.14 -16.57
CA LEU A 599 -34.36 -35.28 -16.13
C LEU A 599 -34.85 -36.02 -17.39
N ASP A 600 -34.66 -37.33 -17.37
CA ASP A 600 -35.11 -38.35 -18.33
C ASP A 600 -35.97 -37.83 -19.52
N PRO A 601 -35.50 -37.94 -20.78
CA PRO A 601 -36.25 -37.53 -21.98
C PRO A 601 -37.61 -38.21 -22.16
N ALA A 602 -37.94 -39.24 -21.37
CA ALA A 602 -39.20 -39.96 -21.44
C ALA A 602 -40.41 -39.24 -20.82
N SER A 603 -40.24 -38.08 -20.16
CA SER A 603 -41.33 -37.41 -19.42
C SER A 603 -41.77 -36.02 -19.93
N LEU A 604 -41.42 -35.61 -21.15
CA LEU A 604 -41.82 -34.31 -21.69
C LEU A 604 -42.69 -34.44 -22.95
N ASP A 605 -43.86 -33.80 -22.87
CA ASP A 605 -44.92 -33.74 -23.88
C ASP A 605 -44.44 -32.97 -25.14
N PRO A 606 -44.51 -33.55 -26.35
CA PRO A 606 -43.97 -32.95 -27.59
C PRO A 606 -44.52 -31.56 -27.94
N ASP A 607 -45.68 -31.19 -27.40
CA ASP A 607 -46.35 -29.92 -27.72
C ASP A 607 -45.96 -28.74 -26.81
N SER A 608 -44.97 -28.90 -25.93
CA SER A 608 -44.60 -27.89 -24.92
C SER A 608 -43.20 -27.29 -25.04
N LEU A 609 -42.57 -27.36 -26.22
CA LEU A 609 -41.29 -26.68 -26.46
C LEU A 609 -41.49 -25.23 -26.94
N PRO A 610 -41.00 -24.20 -26.22
CA PRO A 610 -40.94 -22.86 -26.77
C PRO A 610 -39.82 -22.78 -27.81
N VAL A 611 -40.20 -22.41 -29.04
CA VAL A 611 -39.27 -22.01 -30.09
C VAL A 611 -38.49 -20.79 -29.61
N LEU A 612 -37.18 -20.93 -29.38
CA LEU A 612 -36.29 -19.79 -29.17
C LEU A 612 -36.00 -19.13 -30.52
N ASP A 613 -36.84 -18.16 -30.90
CA ASP A 613 -36.50 -17.20 -31.94
C ASP A 613 -35.64 -16.08 -31.32
N LEU A 614 -34.42 -15.92 -31.81
CA LEU A 614 -33.41 -14.97 -31.30
C LEU A 614 -33.54 -13.62 -32.01
N ARG A 615 -34.76 -13.08 -32.12
CA ARG A 615 -35.00 -11.75 -32.68
C ARG A 615 -36.17 -11.10 -31.93
N ASP A 616 -35.91 -9.86 -31.52
CA ASP A 616 -36.81 -8.88 -30.88
C ASP A 616 -36.68 -8.77 -29.35
N GLN A 617 -35.69 -7.97 -28.95
CA GLN A 617 -35.70 -7.20 -27.71
C GLN A 617 -36.41 -5.88 -27.99
N ASP A 618 -37.62 -5.72 -27.48
CA ASP A 618 -38.12 -4.50 -26.82
C ASP A 618 -39.59 -4.76 -26.41
N ASP A 619 -39.92 -4.42 -25.16
CA ASP A 619 -41.22 -4.55 -24.48
C ASP A 619 -41.72 -5.97 -24.14
N MET A 620 -41.65 -6.36 -22.86
CA MET A 620 -42.84 -6.82 -22.10
C MET A 620 -42.60 -7.01 -20.59
N GLN A 621 -43.70 -6.80 -19.86
CA GLN A 621 -43.86 -6.72 -18.41
C GLN A 621 -43.55 -8.02 -17.65
N VAL A 622 -43.22 -7.83 -16.37
CA VAL A 622 -42.97 -8.85 -15.33
C VAL A 622 -44.11 -9.89 -15.27
N GLY A 623 -43.77 -11.15 -15.56
CA GLY A 623 -44.55 -12.35 -15.21
C GLY A 623 -43.87 -13.16 -14.10
N PRO A 624 -44.60 -13.99 -13.35
CA PRO A 624 -44.11 -14.60 -12.11
C PRO A 624 -43.03 -15.64 -12.37
N THR A 625 -41.93 -15.52 -11.62
CA THR A 625 -40.81 -16.47 -11.56
C THR A 625 -41.26 -17.89 -11.21
N PRO A 626 -40.83 -18.93 -11.94
CA PRO A 626 -40.96 -20.31 -11.49
C PRO A 626 -40.10 -20.52 -10.24
N THR A 627 -40.74 -21.08 -9.22
CA THR A 627 -40.17 -21.49 -7.95
C THR A 627 -39.13 -22.59 -8.11
N GLY A 628 -37.98 -22.40 -7.44
CA GLY A 628 -37.20 -23.47 -6.82
C GLY A 628 -36.26 -24.26 -7.72
N GLU A 629 -35.03 -23.76 -7.86
CA GLU A 629 -33.77 -24.50 -7.63
C GLU A 629 -32.62 -23.49 -7.69
N GLU A 630 -32.11 -23.09 -6.52
CA GLU A 630 -30.93 -22.22 -6.43
C GLU A 630 -29.70 -23.01 -6.91
N VAL A 631 -29.29 -22.76 -8.15
CA VAL A 631 -27.99 -23.20 -8.65
C VAL A 631 -26.92 -22.41 -7.91
N GLU A 632 -26.30 -23.04 -6.92
CA GLU A 632 -25.11 -22.51 -6.25
C GLU A 632 -23.96 -22.35 -7.27
N THR A 633 -23.78 -21.14 -7.79
CA THR A 633 -22.64 -20.82 -8.65
C THR A 633 -21.35 -20.79 -7.80
N LEU A 634 -20.60 -21.89 -7.84
CA LEU A 634 -19.28 -22.00 -7.21
C LEU A 634 -18.32 -20.96 -7.84
N ALA A 635 -17.62 -20.20 -7.00
CA ALA A 635 -16.61 -19.24 -7.45
C ALA A 635 -15.50 -19.94 -8.26
N PRO A 636 -15.00 -19.33 -9.36
CA PRO A 636 -14.04 -19.98 -10.24
C PRO A 636 -12.69 -20.22 -9.53
N LYS A 637 -12.11 -21.41 -9.74
CA LYS A 637 -10.74 -21.75 -9.34
C LYS A 637 -9.73 -21.20 -10.34
N PHE A 638 -8.55 -20.81 -9.88
CA PHE A 638 -7.47 -20.41 -10.78
C PHE A 638 -6.93 -21.60 -11.57
N LYS A 639 -6.67 -21.37 -12.86
CA LYS A 639 -6.20 -22.34 -13.86
C LYS A 639 -4.99 -21.76 -14.59
N PHE A 640 -4.21 -22.61 -15.27
CA PHE A 640 -3.03 -22.17 -16.02
C PHE A 640 -3.34 -21.14 -17.11
N GLN A 641 -4.49 -21.26 -17.79
CA GLN A 641 -4.91 -20.30 -18.82
C GLN A 641 -5.23 -18.91 -18.27
N HIS A 642 -5.50 -18.77 -16.97
CA HIS A 642 -5.76 -17.46 -16.36
C HIS A 642 -4.49 -16.60 -16.37
N ASP A 643 -3.32 -17.16 -16.07
CA ASP A 643 -2.05 -16.42 -16.18
C ASP A 643 -1.73 -16.03 -17.63
N LEU A 644 -2.08 -16.89 -18.60
CA LEU A 644 -1.94 -16.59 -20.02
C LEU A 644 -2.88 -15.46 -20.47
N GLU A 645 -4.13 -15.45 -19.99
CA GLU A 645 -5.06 -14.36 -20.25
C GLU A 645 -4.53 -13.03 -19.70
N SER A 646 -4.00 -13.03 -18.47
CA SER A 646 -3.34 -11.84 -17.91
C SER A 646 -2.20 -11.34 -18.77
N LEU A 647 -1.34 -12.23 -19.26
CA LEU A 647 -0.25 -11.86 -20.17
C LEU A 647 -0.77 -11.28 -21.51
N TRP A 648 -1.87 -11.83 -22.04
CA TRP A 648 -2.51 -11.29 -23.24
C TRP A 648 -3.08 -9.88 -23.02
N TRP A 649 -3.71 -9.62 -21.87
CA TRP A 649 -4.16 -8.28 -21.51
C TRP A 649 -3.01 -7.28 -21.39
N ILE A 650 -1.85 -7.71 -20.88
CA ILE A 650 -0.62 -6.87 -20.83
C ILE A 650 -0.14 -6.52 -22.24
N ILE A 651 -0.08 -7.51 -23.14
CA ILE A 651 0.30 -7.29 -24.55
C ILE A 651 -0.63 -6.26 -25.20
N LEU A 652 -1.94 -6.41 -25.01
CA LEU A 652 -2.93 -5.49 -25.56
C LEU A 652 -2.82 -4.09 -24.94
N TRP A 653 -2.55 -4.02 -23.64
CA TRP A 653 -2.33 -2.76 -22.92
C TRP A 653 -1.12 -2.00 -23.44
N ILE A 654 0.00 -2.67 -23.73
CA ILE A 654 1.18 -2.02 -24.32
C ILE A 654 0.81 -1.37 -25.65
N PHE A 655 0.13 -2.10 -26.54
CA PHE A 655 -0.24 -1.56 -27.85
C PHE A 655 -1.23 -0.40 -27.77
N LEU A 656 -2.22 -0.45 -26.88
CA LEU A 656 -3.25 0.59 -26.80
C LEU A 656 -2.81 1.79 -25.95
N CYS A 657 -2.16 1.54 -24.82
CA CYS A 657 -1.89 2.55 -23.79
C CYS A 657 -0.46 3.09 -23.85
N ARG A 658 0.51 2.30 -24.32
CA ARG A 658 1.93 2.70 -24.30
C ARG A 658 2.46 3.14 -25.65
N VAL A 659 1.91 2.69 -26.76
CA VAL A 659 2.31 3.22 -28.07
C VAL A 659 1.72 4.62 -28.25
N LYS A 660 2.56 5.61 -28.57
CA LYS A 660 2.11 6.99 -28.82
C LYS A 660 1.23 7.04 -30.08
N PHE A 661 -0.08 7.01 -29.87
CA PHE A 661 -1.07 7.08 -30.93
C PHE A 661 -2.36 7.77 -30.44
N SER A 662 -2.67 8.91 -31.04
CA SER A 662 -3.85 9.71 -30.70
C SER A 662 -5.02 9.34 -31.62
N SER A 663 -5.91 8.50 -31.12
CA SER A 663 -7.18 8.16 -31.77
C SER A 663 -8.30 8.21 -30.74
N GLU A 664 -9.40 8.89 -31.08
CA GLU A 664 -10.58 8.96 -30.21
C GLU A 664 -11.17 7.56 -29.97
N SER A 665 -11.19 6.72 -31.00
CA SER A 665 -11.62 5.32 -30.89
C SER A 665 -10.74 4.52 -29.94
N ALA A 666 -9.41 4.75 -29.98
CA ALA A 666 -8.48 4.12 -29.05
C ALA A 666 -8.68 4.62 -27.61
N ALA A 667 -8.90 5.93 -27.42
CA ALA A 667 -9.19 6.52 -26.11
C ALA A 667 -10.47 5.96 -25.48
N GLN A 668 -11.56 5.88 -26.25
CA GLN A 668 -12.82 5.29 -25.81
C GLN A 668 -12.65 3.81 -25.45
N LEU A 669 -11.98 3.02 -26.30
CA LEU A 669 -11.76 1.60 -26.03
C LEU A 669 -10.95 1.38 -24.76
N ARG A 670 -9.86 2.15 -24.55
CA ARG A 670 -9.02 2.09 -23.34
C ARG A 670 -9.83 2.35 -22.08
N ALA A 671 -10.64 3.41 -22.07
CA ALA A 671 -11.46 3.79 -20.93
C ALA A 671 -12.49 2.71 -20.55
N MET A 672 -12.94 1.92 -21.52
CA MET A 672 -13.89 0.83 -21.29
C MET A 672 -13.21 -0.45 -20.81
N ILE A 673 -12.07 -0.84 -21.39
CA ILE A 673 -11.47 -2.16 -21.11
C ILE A 673 -10.48 -2.16 -19.95
N PHE A 674 -9.78 -1.05 -19.68
CA PHE A 674 -8.80 -0.94 -18.59
C PHE A 674 -9.36 -0.09 -17.45
N GLN A 675 -10.31 -0.67 -16.71
CA GLN A 675 -10.96 -0.03 -15.57
C GLN A 675 -10.51 -0.65 -14.25
N ALA A 676 -10.40 0.20 -13.22
CA ALA A 676 -10.09 -0.20 -11.85
C ALA A 676 -11.37 -0.59 -11.09
N SER A 677 -12.27 -1.35 -11.73
CA SER A 677 -13.59 -1.71 -11.23
C SER A 677 -13.61 -3.10 -10.57
N ASP A 678 -14.61 -3.33 -9.71
CA ASP A 678 -14.85 -4.65 -9.10
C ASP A 678 -15.30 -5.70 -10.11
N THR A 679 -15.95 -5.30 -11.19
CA THR A 679 -16.44 -6.20 -12.24
C THR A 679 -15.98 -5.69 -13.60
N PRO A 680 -15.69 -6.59 -14.56
CA PRO A 680 -15.27 -6.16 -15.89
C PRO A 680 -16.40 -5.40 -16.58
N ASP A 681 -16.05 -4.38 -17.34
CA ASP A 681 -16.99 -3.70 -18.24
C ASP A 681 -17.54 -4.68 -19.28
N VAL A 682 -18.78 -4.47 -19.71
CA VAL A 682 -19.44 -5.28 -20.74
C VAL A 682 -18.59 -5.31 -22.01
N MET A 683 -17.96 -4.20 -22.38
CA MET A 683 -17.09 -4.09 -23.54
C MET A 683 -15.80 -4.88 -23.40
N ARG A 684 -15.24 -5.02 -22.19
CA ARG A 684 -14.07 -5.87 -21.94
C ARG A 684 -14.43 -7.33 -22.22
N ARG A 685 -15.59 -7.78 -21.73
CA ARG A 685 -16.11 -9.13 -22.01
C ARG A 685 -16.38 -9.31 -23.49
N TYR A 686 -17.07 -8.35 -24.12
CA TYR A 686 -17.42 -8.41 -25.53
C TYR A 686 -16.17 -8.45 -26.43
N LEU A 687 -15.16 -7.62 -26.16
CA LEU A 687 -13.92 -7.63 -26.93
C LEU A 687 -13.20 -8.99 -26.85
N PHE A 688 -13.26 -9.65 -25.69
CA PHE A 688 -12.63 -10.95 -25.51
C PHE A 688 -13.43 -12.07 -26.19
N THR A 689 -14.76 -12.11 -26.04
CA THR A 689 -15.57 -13.27 -26.44
C THR A 689 -16.21 -13.18 -27.84
N ASN A 690 -16.16 -12.03 -28.52
CA ASN A 690 -16.82 -11.88 -29.83
C ASN A 690 -16.07 -12.60 -30.97
N SER A 691 -16.67 -12.55 -32.16
CA SER A 691 -16.09 -13.00 -33.43
C SER A 691 -14.77 -12.28 -33.75
N SER A 692 -13.88 -13.03 -34.41
CA SER A 692 -12.64 -12.49 -34.98
C SER A 692 -12.87 -11.28 -35.88
N SER A 693 -13.96 -11.25 -36.66
CA SER A 693 -14.28 -10.11 -37.55
C SER A 693 -14.46 -8.82 -36.75
N TYR A 694 -15.22 -8.88 -35.65
CA TYR A 694 -15.44 -7.75 -34.76
C TYR A 694 -14.14 -7.30 -34.09
N PHE A 695 -13.39 -8.23 -33.48
CA PHE A 695 -12.13 -7.93 -32.80
C PHE A 695 -11.12 -7.25 -33.74
N ASN A 696 -10.93 -7.83 -34.93
CA ASN A 696 -10.01 -7.33 -35.94
C ASN A 696 -10.43 -5.96 -36.46
N SER A 697 -11.73 -5.74 -36.73
CA SER A 697 -12.26 -4.43 -37.15
C SER A 697 -12.05 -3.36 -36.09
N LYS A 698 -12.39 -3.67 -34.83
CA LYS A 698 -12.28 -2.72 -33.72
C LYS A 698 -10.82 -2.31 -33.48
N LEU A 699 -9.89 -3.27 -33.43
CA LEU A 699 -8.47 -2.97 -33.21
C LEU A 699 -7.81 -2.27 -34.39
N ARG A 700 -8.22 -2.50 -35.65
CA ARG A 700 -7.68 -1.78 -36.82
C ARG A 700 -7.83 -0.26 -36.68
N ASN A 701 -8.90 0.20 -36.05
CA ASN A 701 -9.18 1.62 -35.83
C ASN A 701 -8.55 2.18 -34.53
N CYS A 702 -8.06 1.30 -33.66
CA CYS A 702 -7.53 1.67 -32.34
C CYS A 702 -6.00 1.54 -32.24
N LEU A 703 -5.37 0.68 -33.06
CA LEU A 703 -3.92 0.50 -33.07
C LEU A 703 -3.24 1.45 -34.04
N HIS A 704 -1.99 1.82 -33.73
CA HIS A 704 -1.15 2.54 -34.66
C HIS A 704 -1.03 1.75 -35.99
N PRO A 705 -1.14 2.39 -37.17
CA PRO A 705 -1.19 1.72 -38.48
C PRO A 705 -0.07 0.70 -38.71
N ARG A 706 1.14 1.02 -38.22
CA ARG A 706 2.31 0.12 -38.30
C ARG A 706 2.05 -1.21 -37.60
N HIS A 707 1.41 -1.22 -36.43
CA HIS A 707 1.21 -2.46 -35.67
C HIS A 707 -0.07 -3.21 -36.06
N THR A 708 -0.81 -2.78 -37.09
CA THR A 708 -2.01 -3.51 -37.55
C THR A 708 -1.70 -4.93 -38.05
N ALA A 709 -0.45 -5.20 -38.43
CA ALA A 709 0.02 -6.54 -38.79
C ALA A 709 -0.01 -7.54 -37.62
N THR A 710 0.07 -7.07 -36.36
CA THR A 710 0.07 -7.92 -35.17
C THR A 710 -1.35 -8.37 -34.76
N ILE A 711 -2.39 -7.73 -35.30
CA ILE A 711 -3.80 -7.98 -34.96
C ILE A 711 -4.18 -9.45 -35.17
N ARG A 712 -3.73 -10.08 -36.26
CA ARG A 712 -4.03 -11.50 -36.53
C ARG A 712 -3.43 -12.41 -35.46
N ALA A 713 -2.23 -12.11 -34.97
CA ALA A 713 -1.60 -12.89 -33.91
C ALA A 713 -2.27 -12.64 -32.55
N LEU A 714 -2.67 -11.40 -32.24
CA LEU A 714 -3.45 -11.09 -31.04
C LEU A 714 -4.79 -11.82 -31.02
N ASP A 715 -5.48 -11.87 -32.16
CA ASP A 715 -6.73 -12.59 -32.34
C ASP A 715 -6.54 -14.11 -32.24
N GLY A 716 -5.43 -14.64 -32.79
CA GLY A 716 -5.06 -16.05 -32.64
C GLY A 716 -4.90 -16.48 -31.18
N ILE A 717 -4.23 -15.66 -30.36
CA ILE A 717 -4.11 -15.91 -28.92
C ILE A 717 -5.47 -15.83 -28.22
N ARG A 718 -6.25 -14.78 -28.52
CA ARG A 718 -7.58 -14.55 -27.93
C ARG A 718 -8.52 -15.73 -28.21
N THR A 719 -8.59 -16.18 -29.46
CA THR A 719 -9.44 -17.31 -29.88
C THR A 719 -8.99 -18.60 -29.19
N ALA A 720 -7.68 -18.88 -29.12
CA ALA A 720 -7.19 -20.06 -28.39
C ALA A 720 -7.55 -20.04 -26.90
N LEU A 721 -7.50 -18.86 -26.25
CA LEU A 721 -7.96 -18.69 -24.88
C LEU A 721 -9.47 -18.90 -24.75
N CYS A 722 -10.28 -18.31 -25.64
CA CYS A 722 -11.74 -18.49 -25.64
C CYS A 722 -12.15 -19.95 -25.83
N ASP A 723 -11.54 -20.63 -26.80
CA ASP A 723 -11.79 -22.04 -27.09
C ASP A 723 -11.41 -22.93 -25.90
N SER A 724 -10.33 -22.58 -25.19
CA SER A 724 -9.97 -23.27 -23.96
C SER A 724 -11.10 -23.17 -22.92
N TYR A 725 -11.66 -21.98 -22.67
CA TYR A 725 -12.77 -21.82 -21.72
C TYR A 725 -14.04 -22.60 -22.11
N GLY A 726 -14.31 -22.78 -23.41
CA GLY A 726 -15.52 -23.42 -23.92
C GLY A 726 -15.41 -24.93 -24.25
N SER A 727 -14.22 -25.52 -24.18
CA SER A 727 -14.00 -26.91 -24.62
C SER A 727 -14.58 -27.94 -23.63
N LYS A 728 -15.46 -28.83 -24.13
CA LYS A 728 -15.99 -29.99 -23.37
C LYS A 728 -14.89 -30.93 -22.89
N ASP A 729 -13.85 -31.12 -23.70
CA ASP A 729 -12.69 -31.96 -23.34
C ASP A 729 -11.85 -31.33 -22.24
N MET A 730 -11.79 -30.00 -22.19
CA MET A 730 -11.09 -29.29 -21.14
C MET A 730 -11.90 -29.21 -19.86
N PHE A 731 -13.23 -29.22 -19.94
CA PHE A 731 -14.12 -29.35 -18.77
C PHE A 731 -13.93 -30.71 -18.09
N THR A 732 -13.89 -31.80 -18.86
CA THR A 732 -13.68 -33.16 -18.32
C THR A 732 -12.26 -33.39 -17.80
N ASN A 733 -11.28 -32.64 -18.30
CA ASN A 733 -9.87 -32.74 -17.89
C ASN A 733 -9.37 -31.49 -17.18
N ILE A 734 -10.26 -30.70 -16.57
CA ILE A 734 -9.93 -29.39 -15.98
C ILE A 734 -8.86 -29.50 -14.90
N ASP A 735 -8.81 -30.64 -14.22
CA ASP A 735 -7.87 -30.94 -13.15
C ASP A 735 -6.56 -31.62 -13.64
N LYS A 736 -6.41 -31.84 -14.95
CA LYS A 736 -5.21 -32.47 -15.54
C LYS A 736 -4.29 -31.42 -16.16
N PRO A 737 -3.08 -31.19 -15.60
CA PRO A 737 -2.14 -30.24 -16.18
C PRO A 737 -1.83 -30.51 -17.66
N THR A 738 -1.72 -31.78 -18.08
CA THR A 738 -1.39 -32.14 -19.47
C THR A 738 -2.38 -31.65 -20.52
N ALA A 739 -3.63 -31.33 -20.14
CA ALA A 739 -4.64 -30.80 -21.06
C ALA A 739 -4.34 -29.37 -21.53
N TYR A 740 -3.51 -28.62 -20.80
CA TYR A 740 -3.20 -27.22 -21.08
C TYR A 740 -2.02 -27.02 -22.04
N GLY A 741 -1.22 -28.04 -22.33
CA GLY A 741 -0.06 -27.92 -23.22
C GLY A 741 -0.37 -27.27 -24.59
N PRO A 742 -1.44 -27.68 -25.30
CA PRO A 742 -1.79 -27.11 -26.60
C PRO A 742 -2.01 -25.58 -26.60
N ILE A 743 -2.60 -25.01 -25.53
CA ILE A 743 -2.81 -23.56 -25.47
C ILE A 743 -1.48 -22.80 -25.35
N TYR A 744 -0.51 -23.32 -24.59
CA TYR A 744 0.83 -22.73 -24.52
C TYR A 744 1.54 -22.79 -25.88
N ALA A 745 1.40 -23.89 -26.63
CA ALA A 745 1.97 -24.01 -27.97
C ALA A 745 1.41 -22.96 -28.95
N LEU A 746 0.07 -22.80 -28.97
CA LEU A 746 -0.61 -21.81 -29.82
C LEU A 746 -0.28 -20.37 -29.43
N PHE A 747 -0.26 -20.09 -28.12
CA PHE A 747 0.12 -18.78 -27.59
C PHE A 747 1.55 -18.43 -28.02
N TRP A 748 2.50 -19.35 -27.83
CA TRP A 748 3.90 -19.13 -28.18
C TRP A 748 4.10 -18.84 -29.66
N SER A 749 3.44 -19.60 -30.55
CA SER A 749 3.51 -19.37 -32.00
C SER A 749 3.11 -17.94 -32.38
N SER A 750 2.01 -17.47 -31.80
CA SER A 750 1.47 -16.13 -32.08
C SER A 750 2.32 -15.04 -31.43
N LEU A 751 2.77 -15.26 -30.19
CA LEU A 751 3.68 -14.34 -29.50
C LEU A 751 4.99 -14.16 -30.28
N LEU A 752 5.59 -15.25 -30.75
CA LEU A 752 6.82 -15.20 -31.52
C LEU A 752 6.64 -14.43 -32.84
N SER A 753 5.48 -14.55 -33.49
CA SER A 753 5.14 -13.74 -34.65
C SER A 753 5.10 -12.23 -34.33
N ILE A 754 4.58 -11.86 -33.15
CA ILE A 754 4.54 -10.45 -32.71
C ILE A 754 5.95 -9.96 -32.39
N VAL A 755 6.73 -10.74 -31.62
CA VAL A 755 8.10 -10.40 -31.24
C VAL A 755 8.97 -10.24 -32.48
N ASN A 756 8.94 -11.18 -33.43
CA ASN A 756 9.71 -11.10 -34.66
C ASN A 756 9.34 -9.88 -35.50
N TYR A 757 8.04 -9.56 -35.59
CA TYR A 757 7.56 -8.36 -36.28
C TYR A 757 8.17 -7.10 -35.66
N ILE A 758 8.07 -6.93 -34.34
CA ILE A 758 8.58 -5.76 -33.60
C ILE A 758 10.10 -5.67 -33.68
N VAL A 759 10.81 -6.78 -33.52
CA VAL A 759 12.28 -6.82 -33.54
C VAL A 759 12.83 -6.50 -34.94
N SER A 760 12.08 -6.84 -36.00
CA SER A 760 12.45 -6.56 -37.39
C SER A 760 12.19 -5.10 -37.82
N GLU A 761 11.52 -4.31 -36.99
CA GLU A 761 11.15 -2.93 -37.31
C GLU A 761 12.38 -2.01 -37.28
N LYS A 762 12.65 -1.31 -38.39
CA LYS A 762 13.83 -0.43 -38.54
C LYS A 762 13.70 0.89 -37.77
N ASP A 763 12.49 1.46 -37.75
CA ASP A 763 12.19 2.74 -37.09
C ASP A 763 11.10 2.51 -36.02
N PRO A 764 11.44 2.22 -34.75
CA PRO A 764 10.46 1.87 -33.74
C PRO A 764 9.57 3.07 -33.38
N VAL A 765 8.28 2.82 -33.18
CA VAL A 765 7.35 3.84 -32.67
C VAL A 765 7.70 4.12 -31.19
N PRO A 766 7.91 5.39 -30.77
CA PRO A 766 8.23 5.70 -29.39
C PRO A 766 7.11 5.26 -28.43
N LEU A 767 7.51 4.72 -27.27
CA LEU A 767 6.59 4.50 -26.17
C LEU A 767 6.32 5.80 -25.42
N ASP A 768 5.10 5.93 -24.89
CA ASP A 768 4.76 6.92 -23.89
C ASP A 768 5.17 6.38 -22.52
N VAL A 769 6.25 6.94 -22.01
CA VAL A 769 6.85 6.55 -20.71
C VAL A 769 6.24 7.35 -19.57
N ASP A 770 5.65 8.51 -19.89
CA ASP A 770 5.07 9.48 -18.95
C ASP A 770 3.52 9.57 -19.08
N ALA A 771 2.86 8.56 -19.66
CA ALA A 771 1.40 8.58 -19.82
C ALA A 771 0.69 8.47 -18.46
N ASP A 772 0.52 9.62 -17.80
CA ASP A 772 -0.43 9.80 -16.69
C ASP A 772 -1.84 9.56 -17.24
N TYR A 773 -2.36 8.33 -17.07
CA TYR A 773 -3.72 8.02 -17.48
C TYR A 773 -4.69 8.34 -16.34
N GLU A 774 -5.04 9.61 -16.19
CA GLU A 774 -6.30 9.99 -15.55
C GLU A 774 -7.45 9.72 -16.54
N PRO A 775 -8.48 8.93 -16.17
CA PRO A 775 -9.65 8.78 -17.03
C PRO A 775 -10.31 10.15 -17.17
N SER A 776 -10.26 10.71 -18.38
CA SER A 776 -10.91 11.97 -18.74
C SER A 776 -12.39 11.92 -18.33
N SER A 777 -12.77 12.70 -17.32
CA SER A 777 -14.17 12.97 -17.02
C SER A 777 -14.85 13.57 -18.25
N HIS A 778 -15.85 12.87 -18.79
CA HIS A 778 -16.56 13.31 -19.98
C HIS A 778 -17.30 14.64 -19.80
N SER A 779 -17.24 15.41 -20.89
CA SER A 779 -18.14 16.47 -21.35
C SER A 779 -18.39 17.67 -20.42
N ARG A 780 -17.68 18.77 -20.71
CA ARG A 780 -18.24 20.11 -20.57
C ARG A 780 -19.61 20.13 -21.25
N ILE A 781 -20.65 20.35 -20.46
CA ILE A 781 -21.94 20.80 -20.99
C ILE A 781 -21.73 22.27 -21.39
N ASP A 782 -21.97 22.56 -22.66
CA ASP A 782 -22.12 23.92 -23.17
C ASP A 782 -23.24 24.62 -22.39
N SER A 783 -22.88 25.55 -21.51
CA SER A 783 -23.79 26.56 -21.02
C SER A 783 -23.56 27.84 -21.82
N GLN A 784 -24.56 28.14 -22.65
CA GLN A 784 -24.70 29.34 -23.45
C GLN A 784 -24.44 30.63 -22.65
N ALA A 785 -23.83 31.56 -23.38
CA ALA A 785 -23.72 33.01 -23.19
C ALA A 785 -24.54 33.64 -22.05
N LEU A 786 -23.82 34.25 -21.10
CA LEU A 786 -24.22 35.50 -20.45
C LEU A 786 -22.94 36.30 -20.18
N GLU A 787 -22.83 37.45 -20.85
CA GLU A 787 -21.72 38.40 -20.75
C GLU A 787 -21.56 38.94 -19.32
N PRO A 788 -20.32 39.18 -18.85
CA PRO A 788 -20.07 40.07 -17.73
C PRO A 788 -19.59 41.43 -18.22
N HIS A 789 -20.42 42.43 -18.01
CA HIS A 789 -20.03 43.84 -18.04
C HIS A 789 -19.18 44.22 -16.81
N SER A 790 -18.26 45.16 -17.06
CA SER A 790 -17.62 46.12 -16.16
C SER A 790 -16.56 45.61 -15.17
N GLU A 791 -15.31 45.93 -15.55
CA GLU A 791 -14.11 46.06 -14.74
C GLU A 791 -14.33 47.00 -13.54
N VAL A 792 -13.86 46.58 -12.36
CA VAL A 792 -13.42 47.47 -11.28
C VAL A 792 -12.15 46.89 -10.67
N GLU A 793 -11.02 47.58 -10.88
CA GLU A 793 -9.71 47.29 -10.31
C GLU A 793 -9.69 47.32 -8.77
N PRO A 794 -8.85 46.51 -8.11
CA PRO A 794 -8.30 46.83 -6.81
C PRO A 794 -6.82 47.23 -6.92
N ARG A 795 -6.63 48.52 -6.60
CA ARG A 795 -5.42 49.27 -6.28
C ARG A 795 -4.27 48.46 -5.66
N HIS A 796 -3.11 48.59 -6.30
CA HIS A 796 -1.78 48.33 -5.74
C HIS A 796 -1.50 49.20 -4.51
N VAL A 797 -1.09 48.59 -3.40
CA VAL A 797 -0.33 49.25 -2.34
C VAL A 797 1.09 48.69 -2.34
N ARG A 798 2.04 49.59 -2.58
CA ARG A 798 3.49 49.37 -2.64
C ARG A 798 4.03 48.93 -1.29
N ALA A 799 4.79 47.83 -1.25
CA ALA A 799 5.79 47.60 -0.21
C ALA A 799 7.09 48.32 -0.61
N HIS A 800 7.53 49.24 0.24
CA HIS A 800 8.76 49.98 0.13
C HIS A 800 9.98 49.06 0.28
N THR A 801 10.86 49.05 -0.71
CA THR A 801 12.25 48.59 -0.58
C THR A 801 13.14 49.79 -0.28
N SER A 802 13.80 49.79 0.88
CA SER A 802 14.96 50.66 1.14
C SER A 802 16.19 49.79 1.37
N ALA A 803 17.15 49.91 0.45
CA ALA A 803 18.52 49.44 0.58
C ALA A 803 19.25 50.15 1.72
N TRP A 804 20.21 49.48 2.39
CA TRP A 804 21.57 49.96 2.69
C TRP A 804 22.46 48.78 3.14
N ASP A 805 23.62 48.71 2.48
CA ASP A 805 24.95 48.28 2.91
C ASP A 805 25.35 46.82 3.18
N ASP A 806 26.14 46.33 2.21
CA ASP A 806 27.16 45.30 2.33
C ASP A 806 28.22 45.67 3.40
N LYS A 807 28.29 44.87 4.46
CA LYS A 807 29.55 44.63 5.19
C LYS A 807 29.65 43.15 5.54
N GLU A 808 30.78 42.57 5.11
CA GLU A 808 31.24 41.23 5.46
C GLU A 808 31.20 41.02 6.98
N TYR A 809 30.49 39.98 7.42
CA TYR A 809 30.56 39.43 8.76
C TYR A 809 31.24 38.07 8.68
N VAL A 810 32.43 37.98 9.28
CA VAL A 810 33.21 36.76 9.46
C VAL A 810 32.72 36.09 10.75
N PRO A 811 32.42 34.77 10.77
CA PRO A 811 32.03 34.10 12.00
C PRO A 811 33.24 33.91 12.93
N GLU A 812 33.13 34.38 14.17
CA GLU A 812 34.03 34.02 15.28
C GLU A 812 33.79 32.56 15.68
N GLU A 813 34.83 31.75 15.60
CA GLU A 813 34.91 30.41 16.19
C GLU A 813 35.29 30.56 17.67
N ASP A 814 34.38 30.13 18.54
CA ASP A 814 34.56 30.09 19.99
C ASP A 814 35.27 28.76 20.35
N GLU A 815 36.61 28.74 20.28
CA GLU A 815 37.44 27.65 20.81
C GLU A 815 37.83 27.94 22.27
N GLY A 816 37.26 27.16 23.20
CA GLY A 816 37.70 27.12 24.59
C GLY A 816 39.13 26.59 24.71
N GLN A 817 40.01 27.37 25.34
CA GLN A 817 41.35 26.93 25.75
C GLN A 817 41.45 26.90 27.29
N GLU A 818 41.69 25.69 27.82
CA GLU A 818 42.19 25.47 29.18
C GLU A 818 43.64 25.98 29.30
N GLN A 819 43.94 26.62 30.44
CA GLN A 819 45.29 27.06 30.82
C GLN A 819 45.81 26.17 31.97
N ASP A 820 47.10 25.82 31.93
CA ASP A 820 47.85 25.28 33.05
C ASP A 820 48.76 26.34 33.71
N GLU A 821 49.03 26.15 35.01
CA GLU A 821 49.44 27.18 35.99
C GLU A 821 50.85 27.77 35.85
N ASN A 822 51.57 27.67 34.71
CA ASN A 822 52.93 28.25 34.64
C ASN A 822 53.34 28.92 33.32
N GLY A 823 52.37 29.41 32.53
CA GLY A 823 52.54 30.63 31.72
C GLY A 823 53.76 30.72 30.80
N LYS A 824 54.12 29.65 30.06
CA LYS A 824 55.11 29.72 28.96
C LYS A 824 54.70 28.91 27.73
N ARG A 825 54.45 29.61 26.62
CA ARG A 825 54.23 29.04 25.28
C ARG A 825 55.55 28.46 24.70
N LYS A 826 55.53 27.20 24.25
CA LYS A 826 56.51 26.64 23.30
C LYS A 826 55.80 26.18 22.03
N ARG A 827 56.34 26.62 20.90
CA ARG A 827 55.98 26.31 19.51
C ARG A 827 56.61 24.97 19.12
N VAL A 828 55.87 24.03 18.54
CA VAL A 828 56.45 22.90 17.80
C VAL A 828 55.64 22.60 16.54
N GLU A 829 56.38 22.44 15.44
CA GLU A 829 55.97 22.22 14.06
C GLU A 829 55.60 20.75 13.78
N TRP A 830 54.86 20.56 12.69
CA TRP A 830 54.47 19.27 12.13
C TRP A 830 55.65 18.55 11.48
N GLY A 831 55.73 17.23 11.66
CA GLY A 831 56.67 16.36 10.95
C GLY A 831 56.17 14.92 10.89
N GLU A 832 56.10 14.42 9.66
CA GLU A 832 55.85 13.03 9.25
C GLU A 832 56.81 12.05 9.93
N ASP A 833 56.35 10.82 10.22
CA ASP A 833 56.92 9.55 9.70
C ASP A 833 56.64 8.31 10.57
N LEU A 834 56.54 7.17 9.87
CA LEU A 834 56.87 5.78 10.29
C LEU A 834 55.87 4.94 11.14
N VAL A 835 55.22 4.03 10.42
CA VAL A 835 54.92 2.61 10.79
C VAL A 835 56.23 1.95 11.32
N PRO A 836 56.31 0.93 12.23
CA PRO A 836 55.40 -0.23 12.30
C PRO A 836 55.28 -1.01 13.66
N ARG A 837 54.55 -2.14 13.61
CA ARG A 837 54.65 -3.39 14.41
C ARG A 837 53.69 -3.62 15.58
N ILE A 838 52.67 -4.44 15.27
CA ILE A 838 52.41 -5.80 15.82
C ILE A 838 53.01 -6.10 17.20
N ARG A 839 52.13 -6.32 18.21
CA ARG A 839 52.10 -7.60 18.95
C ARG A 839 50.81 -7.78 19.75
N MET A 840 50.22 -8.95 19.54
CA MET A 840 49.15 -9.54 20.33
C MET A 840 49.46 -9.50 21.84
N ARG A 841 48.44 -9.25 22.66
CA ARG A 841 48.36 -9.83 24.00
C ARG A 841 47.00 -10.48 24.19
N THR A 842 47.07 -11.79 24.39
CA THR A 842 46.02 -12.67 24.83
C THR A 842 45.74 -12.49 26.33
N ARG A 843 44.45 -12.65 26.66
CA ARG A 843 43.85 -13.33 27.82
C ARG A 843 43.82 -12.69 29.21
N ASN A 844 42.62 -12.88 29.77
CA ASN A 844 42.22 -13.11 31.17
C ASN A 844 42.02 -11.87 32.05
N SER A 845 40.78 -11.39 32.11
CA SER A 845 39.83 -11.68 33.20
C SER A 845 38.48 -11.05 32.87
#